data_AF-A0A6A7C2H5-F1
#
_entry.id   AF-A0A6A7C2H5-F1
#
_cell.length_a   1.000
_cell.length_b   1.000
_cell.length_c   1.000
_cell.angle_alpha   90.00
_cell.angle_beta   90.00
_cell.angle_gamma   90.00
#
_symmetry.space_group_name_H-M   'P 1'
#
loop_
_entity.id
_entity.type
_entity.pdbx_description
1 polymer ?
#
loop_
_entity_poly.entity_id
_entity_poly.type
_entity_poly.pdbx_seq_one_letter_code
_entity_poly.pdbx_strand_id
1 'polypeptide(L)'
;MACELLLAEIDRIVDCPYPTQLKTLRDLILSKCSDADVAKCMQLRKCRIGHLSIRVLEALRQWPYVLDIITRLARNVVVRDTLLRLEKSLLHDIVAQAVHSEEADPRYSAATAAILAHPLPDGYSLPADVQTVFVNLVNDASRSPSMATLQPVWSILKGTASQLLGILPEDMLNSIEEKLFHIVRTNASQPVVVSGNQLLTLYCLAIMKIIAQVFRNMDSSIRNTKWDFSGMEKYFSSHRHAPKTIKLLVLQTMWACQSQESIHNCMTALGLACELVEAIPSDIKSAWCAENQHIVQKLQQKALACGSDSLLCLQMCAFVSHLCQTDRLHTGIFQHMSNLIKSTAVLTEAYIHSHLGAWTRCVAASSDVQAVVDLLDDSLNKILTVDGLVTLEAISQALSFLNSCPNKAIAQAIVNISANPAFREKLSRIGEPSLVANAACVPALTCSRNATVHSLVNLLLTSMLTHQQITTDGLLLLQLHTSTGKEVRCEHPRTHYEARKVTVQVEEGEAQDWRVALHNYVTSEAQKKQEVLTSMFAQACYDLEKRCESVEEPLRQERDRYRQLQVAHEQLQSIIKQLESECATYKADIVRLGMENEKQANDLSIAKQECEVLAHANDAMKQEHQRQLDELRDEIEAAELHQAAFAAKHQD
;
A
#
# COMPACT_ATOMS: atom_id res chain seq x y z
N MET A 1 -19.63 -17.75 23.35
CA MET A 1 -18.50 -18.67 23.58
C MET A 1 -17.56 -18.82 22.37
N ALA A 2 -17.95 -19.41 21.23
CA ALA A 2 -17.01 -19.63 20.10
C ALA A 2 -16.41 -18.32 19.52
N CYS A 3 -17.25 -17.32 19.25
CA CYS A 3 -16.82 -15.98 18.83
C CYS A 3 -15.86 -15.31 19.83
N GLU A 4 -16.11 -15.44 21.14
CA GLU A 4 -15.27 -14.79 22.17
C GLU A 4 -13.87 -15.42 22.23
N LEU A 5 -13.78 -16.75 22.08
CA LEU A 5 -12.51 -17.45 21.98
C LEU A 5 -11.72 -17.03 20.73
N LEU A 6 -12.40 -16.88 19.60
CA LEU A 6 -11.76 -16.42 18.36
C LEU A 6 -11.26 -14.98 18.49
N LEU A 7 -12.05 -14.08 19.09
CA LEU A 7 -11.62 -12.70 19.35
C LEU A 7 -10.40 -12.64 20.28
N ALA A 8 -10.41 -13.40 21.37
CA ALA A 8 -9.29 -13.45 22.30
C ALA A 8 -8.02 -14.00 21.63
N GLU A 9 -8.15 -15.01 20.76
CA GLU A 9 -7.02 -15.57 20.02
C GLU A 9 -6.47 -14.59 18.96
N ILE A 10 -7.34 -13.86 18.26
CA ILE A 10 -6.92 -12.79 17.34
C ILE A 10 -6.14 -11.71 18.11
N ASP A 11 -6.64 -11.29 19.27
CA ASP A 11 -5.98 -10.29 20.10
C ASP A 11 -4.62 -10.80 20.60
N ARG A 12 -4.53 -12.05 21.06
CA ARG A 12 -3.27 -12.69 21.45
C ARG A 12 -2.24 -12.68 20.31
N ILE A 13 -2.65 -12.98 19.08
CA ILE A 13 -1.75 -13.04 17.92
C ILE A 13 -1.28 -11.64 17.52
N VAL A 14 -2.20 -10.67 17.47
CA VAL A 14 -1.91 -9.30 17.04
C VAL A 14 -1.05 -8.56 18.06
N ASP A 15 -1.32 -8.75 19.34
CA ASP A 15 -0.62 -8.04 20.43
C ASP A 15 0.71 -8.72 20.80
N CYS A 16 1.03 -9.89 20.25
CA CYS A 16 2.30 -10.55 20.52
C CYS A 16 3.46 -9.86 19.79
N PRO A 17 4.55 -9.49 20.49
CA PRO A 17 5.73 -8.90 19.86
C PRO A 17 6.51 -9.91 19.00
N TYR A 18 6.39 -11.21 19.27
CA TYR A 18 7.15 -12.27 18.59
C TYR A 18 6.25 -13.10 17.65
N PRO A 19 6.82 -13.80 16.65
CA PRO A 19 6.08 -14.78 15.85
C PRO A 19 5.46 -15.86 16.74
N THR A 20 4.16 -16.09 16.62
CA THR A 20 3.44 -17.10 17.40
C THR A 20 2.91 -18.22 16.52
N GLN A 21 2.88 -19.44 17.05
CA GLN A 21 2.21 -20.55 16.36
C GLN A 21 0.72 -20.26 16.24
N LEU A 22 0.16 -20.58 15.06
CA LEU A 22 -1.24 -20.30 14.71
C LEU A 22 -2.14 -21.54 14.79
N LYS A 23 -1.71 -22.60 15.48
CA LYS A 23 -2.47 -23.85 15.61
C LYS A 23 -3.83 -23.62 16.28
N THR A 24 -3.87 -22.89 17.39
CA THR A 24 -5.12 -22.56 18.09
C THR A 24 -6.07 -21.78 17.18
N LEU A 25 -5.55 -20.81 16.42
CA LEU A 25 -6.35 -20.08 15.43
C LEU A 25 -6.93 -21.04 14.38
N ARG A 26 -6.11 -21.92 13.80
CA ARG A 26 -6.55 -22.93 12.82
C ARG A 26 -7.67 -23.81 13.39
N ASP A 27 -7.48 -24.33 14.61
CA ASP A 27 -8.46 -25.22 15.22
C ASP A 27 -9.77 -24.49 15.49
N LEU A 28 -9.73 -23.23 15.96
CA LEU A 28 -10.93 -22.42 16.19
C LEU A 28 -11.70 -22.15 14.90
N ILE A 29 -11.03 -21.69 13.83
CA ILE A 29 -11.70 -21.29 12.58
C ILE A 29 -12.18 -22.49 11.73
N LEU A 30 -11.55 -23.66 11.87
CA LEU A 30 -11.92 -24.86 11.12
C LEU A 30 -12.93 -25.74 11.87
N SER A 31 -12.82 -25.88 13.19
CA SER A 31 -13.63 -26.84 13.95
C SER A 31 -14.75 -26.23 14.80
N LYS A 32 -14.60 -24.98 15.26
CA LYS A 32 -15.54 -24.38 16.24
C LYS A 32 -16.35 -23.20 15.72
N CYS A 33 -15.88 -22.52 14.67
CA CYS A 33 -16.52 -21.30 14.17
C CYS A 33 -17.15 -21.52 12.78
N SER A 34 -18.40 -21.10 12.63
CA SER A 34 -19.05 -21.00 11.33
C SER A 34 -18.45 -19.85 10.49
N ASP A 35 -18.74 -19.80 9.19
CA ASP A 35 -18.31 -18.67 8.34
C ASP A 35 -18.85 -17.33 8.86
N ALA A 36 -20.07 -17.35 9.42
CA ALA A 36 -20.72 -16.21 10.04
C ALA A 36 -19.99 -15.74 11.32
N ASP A 37 -19.55 -16.68 12.17
CA ASP A 37 -18.77 -16.37 13.37
C ASP A 37 -17.43 -15.70 12.99
N VAL A 38 -16.74 -16.24 11.98
CA VAL A 38 -15.48 -15.68 11.49
C VAL A 38 -15.72 -14.29 10.91
N ALA A 39 -16.73 -14.10 10.05
CA ALA A 39 -17.07 -12.82 9.46
C ALA A 39 -17.39 -11.76 10.53
N LYS A 40 -18.20 -12.13 11.53
CA LYS A 40 -18.54 -11.29 12.69
C LYS A 40 -17.29 -10.88 13.47
N CYS A 41 -16.39 -11.82 13.76
CA CYS A 41 -15.15 -11.54 14.48
C CYS A 41 -14.22 -10.61 13.69
N MET A 42 -14.09 -10.84 12.38
CA MET A 42 -13.29 -9.97 11.49
C MET A 42 -13.85 -8.54 11.45
N GLN A 43 -15.18 -8.37 11.43
CA GLN A 43 -15.80 -7.03 11.53
C GLN A 43 -15.52 -6.36 12.87
N LEU A 44 -15.67 -7.07 13.99
CA LEU A 44 -15.36 -6.55 15.32
C LEU A 44 -13.88 -6.16 15.49
N ARG A 45 -12.99 -6.75 14.69
CA ARG A 45 -11.54 -6.50 14.69
C ARG A 45 -11.04 -5.87 13.39
N LYS A 46 -11.88 -5.15 12.65
CA LYS A 46 -11.55 -4.54 11.36
C LYS A 46 -10.26 -3.72 11.37
N CYS A 47 -10.03 -2.97 12.45
CA CYS A 47 -8.80 -2.18 12.65
C CYS A 47 -7.53 -3.01 12.87
N ARG A 48 -7.64 -4.28 13.26
CA ARG A 48 -6.53 -5.20 13.52
C ARG A 48 -6.27 -6.19 12.37
N ILE A 49 -7.13 -6.23 11.34
CA ILE A 49 -6.99 -7.12 10.17
C ILE A 49 -5.62 -6.94 9.49
N GLY A 50 -5.09 -5.71 9.42
CA GLY A 50 -3.76 -5.43 8.88
C GLY A 50 -2.66 -6.22 9.60
N HIS A 51 -2.59 -6.09 10.93
CA HIS A 51 -1.62 -6.85 11.74
C HIS A 51 -1.83 -8.35 11.67
N LEU A 52 -3.08 -8.81 11.75
CA LEU A 52 -3.39 -10.23 11.64
C LEU A 52 -2.87 -10.78 10.29
N SER A 53 -3.09 -10.05 9.20
CA SER A 53 -2.64 -10.43 7.86
C SER A 53 -1.12 -10.51 7.77
N ILE A 54 -0.39 -9.55 8.37
CA ILE A 54 1.08 -9.59 8.44
C ILE A 54 1.54 -10.85 9.19
N ARG A 55 0.98 -11.13 10.37
CA ARG A 55 1.35 -12.32 11.17
C ARG A 55 1.05 -13.63 10.43
N VAL A 56 -0.08 -13.70 9.72
CA VAL A 56 -0.44 -14.85 8.90
C VAL A 56 0.54 -15.03 7.73
N LEU A 57 0.95 -13.96 7.05
CA LEU A 57 1.93 -14.03 5.94
C LEU A 57 3.34 -14.40 6.43
N GLU A 58 3.77 -13.89 7.57
CA GLU A 58 5.04 -14.28 8.22
C GLU A 58 5.02 -15.78 8.58
N ALA A 59 3.91 -16.24 9.14
CA ALA A 59 3.70 -17.62 9.55
C ALA A 59 3.61 -18.59 8.35
N LEU A 60 3.07 -18.15 7.21
CA LEU A 60 2.97 -18.97 6.00
C LEU A 60 4.36 -19.46 5.51
N ARG A 61 5.40 -18.65 5.71
CA ARG A 61 6.78 -19.02 5.36
C ARG A 61 7.34 -20.13 6.25
N GLN A 62 6.81 -20.26 7.46
CA GLN A 62 7.33 -21.16 8.48
C GLN A 62 6.52 -22.44 8.59
N TRP A 63 5.21 -22.38 8.33
CA TRP A 63 4.30 -23.48 8.59
C TRP A 63 3.27 -23.69 7.46
N PRO A 64 3.27 -24.86 6.79
CA PRO A 64 2.36 -25.16 5.68
C PRO A 64 0.86 -25.12 6.06
N TYR A 65 0.51 -25.47 7.31
CA TYR A 65 -0.89 -25.47 7.76
C TYR A 65 -1.54 -24.09 7.74
N VAL A 66 -0.76 -23.01 7.64
CA VAL A 66 -1.27 -21.63 7.56
C VAL A 66 -2.03 -21.40 6.26
N LEU A 67 -1.79 -22.21 5.22
CA LEU A 67 -2.60 -22.18 4.00
C LEU A 67 -4.08 -22.48 4.29
N ASP A 68 -4.39 -23.35 5.25
CA ASP A 68 -5.78 -23.62 5.66
C ASP A 68 -6.40 -22.39 6.33
N ILE A 69 -5.59 -21.63 7.09
CA ILE A 69 -6.01 -20.37 7.72
C ILE A 69 -6.32 -19.34 6.65
N ILE A 70 -5.44 -19.17 5.66
CA ILE A 70 -5.65 -18.25 4.54
C ILE A 70 -6.91 -18.67 3.77
N THR A 71 -7.06 -19.96 3.45
CA THR A 71 -8.23 -20.49 2.74
C THR A 71 -9.54 -20.15 3.45
N ARG A 72 -9.56 -20.24 4.80
CA ARG A 72 -10.75 -19.91 5.59
C ARG A 72 -10.97 -18.40 5.71
N LEU A 73 -9.94 -17.63 6.01
CA LEU A 73 -10.03 -16.18 6.23
C LEU A 73 -10.25 -15.40 4.92
N ALA A 74 -9.77 -15.89 3.78
CA ALA A 74 -9.92 -15.25 2.47
C ALA A 74 -11.38 -15.16 2.00
N ARG A 75 -12.29 -15.94 2.61
CA ARG A 75 -13.74 -15.79 2.39
C ARG A 75 -14.27 -14.43 2.86
N ASN A 76 -13.59 -13.79 3.82
CA ASN A 76 -13.85 -12.41 4.18
C ASN A 76 -13.09 -11.46 3.24
N VAL A 77 -13.84 -10.69 2.45
CA VAL A 77 -13.29 -9.76 1.44
C VAL A 77 -12.25 -8.81 2.04
N VAL A 78 -12.50 -8.24 3.22
CA VAL A 78 -11.58 -7.27 3.84
C VAL A 78 -10.25 -7.92 4.21
N VAL A 79 -10.27 -9.14 4.75
CA VAL A 79 -9.05 -9.88 5.10
C VAL A 79 -8.28 -10.26 3.85
N ARG A 80 -8.97 -10.85 2.87
CA ARG A 80 -8.38 -11.22 1.58
C ARG A 80 -7.72 -10.05 0.88
N ASP A 81 -8.43 -8.93 0.74
CA ASP A 81 -7.92 -7.76 0.04
C ASP A 81 -6.72 -7.15 0.77
N THR A 82 -6.69 -7.27 2.10
CA THR A 82 -5.54 -6.88 2.92
C THR A 82 -4.34 -7.82 2.67
N LEU A 83 -4.55 -9.14 2.63
CA LEU A 83 -3.51 -10.12 2.32
C LEU A 83 -2.90 -9.87 0.92
N LEU A 84 -3.73 -9.68 -0.10
CA LEU A 84 -3.29 -9.42 -1.48
C LEU A 84 -2.58 -8.06 -1.63
N ARG A 85 -2.97 -7.07 -0.84
CA ARG A 85 -2.31 -5.76 -0.82
C ARG A 85 -0.94 -5.81 -0.16
N LEU A 86 -0.80 -6.60 0.91
CA LEU A 86 0.46 -6.78 1.62
C LEU A 86 1.44 -7.62 0.80
N GLU A 87 0.99 -8.74 0.24
CA GLU A 87 1.82 -9.61 -0.61
C GLU A 87 1.22 -9.76 -2.01
N LYS A 88 1.74 -8.97 -2.96
CA LYS A 88 1.22 -8.94 -4.32
C LYS A 88 1.46 -10.24 -5.11
N SER A 89 2.47 -11.05 -4.78
CA SER A 89 2.71 -12.33 -5.46
C SER A 89 1.90 -13.48 -4.88
N LEU A 90 1.23 -13.31 -3.73
CA LEU A 90 0.59 -14.40 -3.00
C LEU A 90 -0.32 -15.28 -3.87
N LEU A 91 -1.20 -14.67 -4.67
CA LEU A 91 -2.09 -15.45 -5.55
C LEU A 91 -1.30 -16.15 -6.65
N HIS A 92 -0.31 -15.49 -7.24
CA HIS A 92 0.54 -16.09 -8.27
C HIS A 92 1.28 -17.31 -7.72
N ASP A 93 1.83 -17.21 -6.51
CA ASP A 93 2.59 -18.29 -5.87
C ASP A 93 1.68 -19.47 -5.50
N ILE A 94 0.49 -19.22 -4.94
CA ILE A 94 -0.50 -20.26 -4.63
C ILE A 94 -0.99 -20.98 -5.90
N VAL A 95 -1.27 -20.22 -6.96
CA VAL A 95 -1.74 -20.79 -8.24
C VAL A 95 -0.63 -21.59 -8.92
N ALA A 96 0.60 -21.09 -8.92
CA ALA A 96 1.74 -21.79 -9.49
C ALA A 96 1.94 -23.16 -8.80
N GLN A 97 1.81 -23.22 -7.47
CA GLN A 97 1.87 -24.48 -6.71
C GLN A 97 0.70 -25.41 -7.01
N ALA A 98 -0.51 -24.89 -7.25
CA ALA A 98 -1.66 -25.70 -7.63
C ALA A 98 -1.51 -26.36 -9.03
N VAL A 99 -0.67 -25.80 -9.91
CA VAL A 99 -0.49 -26.27 -11.29
C VAL A 99 0.78 -27.10 -11.48
N HIS A 100 1.90 -26.67 -10.88
CA HIS A 100 3.24 -27.18 -11.21
C HIS A 100 3.81 -28.18 -10.19
N SER A 101 3.14 -28.41 -9.07
CA SER A 101 3.57 -29.44 -8.11
C SER A 101 3.34 -30.84 -8.68
N GLU A 102 4.38 -31.69 -8.66
CA GLU A 102 4.34 -33.07 -9.17
C GLU A 102 3.24 -33.91 -8.49
N GLU A 103 2.95 -33.59 -7.23
CA GLU A 103 1.73 -33.98 -6.53
C GLU A 103 0.87 -32.73 -6.32
N ALA A 104 -0.24 -32.62 -7.05
CA ALA A 104 -1.18 -31.51 -6.92
C ALA A 104 -1.84 -31.55 -5.53
N ASP A 105 -1.26 -30.86 -4.55
CA ASP A 105 -1.84 -30.75 -3.21
C ASP A 105 -3.16 -29.97 -3.29
N PRO A 106 -4.31 -30.60 -2.93
CA PRO A 106 -5.63 -30.00 -3.06
C PRO A 106 -5.80 -28.72 -2.23
N ARG A 107 -4.94 -28.49 -1.22
CA ARG A 107 -4.97 -27.29 -0.39
C ARG A 107 -4.69 -26.02 -1.21
N TYR A 108 -3.83 -26.07 -2.22
CA TYR A 108 -3.55 -24.90 -3.07
C TYR A 108 -4.71 -24.58 -4.01
N SER A 109 -5.38 -25.59 -4.56
CA SER A 109 -6.61 -25.42 -5.33
C SER A 109 -7.74 -24.85 -4.47
N ALA A 110 -7.89 -25.31 -3.22
CA ALA A 110 -8.87 -24.78 -2.28
C ALA A 110 -8.57 -23.32 -1.89
N ALA A 111 -7.31 -22.98 -1.62
CA ALA A 111 -6.87 -21.62 -1.32
C ALA A 111 -7.11 -20.68 -2.52
N THR A 112 -6.78 -21.14 -3.73
CA THR A 112 -7.05 -20.42 -4.98
C THR A 112 -8.55 -20.11 -5.12
N ALA A 113 -9.41 -21.13 -4.97
CA ALA A 113 -10.85 -20.95 -5.05
C ALA A 113 -11.40 -19.98 -3.99
N ALA A 114 -10.86 -20.01 -2.77
CA ALA A 114 -11.27 -19.11 -1.70
C ALA A 114 -10.88 -17.65 -1.96
N ILE A 115 -9.66 -17.39 -2.45
CA ILE A 115 -9.21 -16.04 -2.78
C ILE A 115 -10.02 -15.48 -3.97
N LEU A 116 -10.29 -16.31 -4.97
CA LEU A 116 -11.03 -15.93 -6.18
C LEU A 116 -12.56 -15.94 -6.04
N ALA A 117 -13.09 -16.20 -4.83
CA ALA A 117 -14.54 -16.31 -4.60
C ALA A 117 -15.32 -14.99 -4.79
N HIS A 118 -14.65 -13.84 -4.68
CA HIS A 118 -15.22 -12.51 -4.95
C HIS A 118 -14.30 -11.75 -5.94
N PRO A 119 -14.76 -10.66 -6.57
CA PRO A 119 -13.92 -9.86 -7.45
C PRO A 119 -12.61 -9.44 -6.80
N LEU A 120 -11.53 -9.44 -7.59
CA LEU A 120 -10.21 -9.02 -7.15
C LEU A 120 -10.19 -7.50 -6.90
N PRO A 121 -9.34 -7.01 -5.97
CA PRO A 121 -9.17 -5.57 -5.74
C PRO A 121 -8.73 -4.82 -7.00
N ASP A 122 -9.13 -3.54 -7.10
CA ASP A 122 -8.72 -2.67 -8.20
C ASP A 122 -7.19 -2.62 -8.33
N GLY A 123 -6.70 -2.88 -9.55
CA GLY A 123 -5.27 -2.91 -9.87
C GLY A 123 -4.57 -4.25 -9.62
N TYR A 124 -5.28 -5.30 -9.19
CA TYR A 124 -4.75 -6.67 -9.11
C TYR A 124 -5.16 -7.48 -10.33
N SER A 125 -4.19 -8.04 -11.08
CA SER A 125 -4.44 -8.84 -12.28
C SER A 125 -4.59 -10.33 -11.96
N LEU A 126 -5.43 -11.03 -12.73
CA LEU A 126 -5.60 -12.48 -12.63
C LEU A 126 -4.36 -13.19 -13.22
N PRO A 127 -3.70 -14.11 -12.48
CA PRO A 127 -2.61 -14.91 -13.03
C PRO A 127 -3.10 -15.81 -14.19
N ALA A 128 -2.26 -16.00 -15.22
CA ALA A 128 -2.63 -16.78 -16.40
C ALA A 128 -2.94 -18.26 -16.05
N ASP A 129 -2.17 -18.82 -15.12
CA ASP A 129 -2.27 -20.22 -14.67
C ASP A 129 -3.60 -20.56 -13.96
N VAL A 130 -4.40 -19.54 -13.58
CA VAL A 130 -5.73 -19.76 -13.00
C VAL A 130 -6.64 -20.53 -13.95
N GLN A 131 -6.46 -20.37 -15.26
CA GLN A 131 -7.22 -21.13 -16.27
C GLN A 131 -7.01 -22.63 -16.13
N THR A 132 -5.76 -23.05 -15.91
CA THR A 132 -5.40 -24.46 -15.72
C THR A 132 -6.03 -25.01 -14.45
N VAL A 133 -5.97 -24.25 -13.34
CA VAL A 133 -6.64 -24.64 -12.09
C VAL A 133 -8.14 -24.78 -12.28
N PHE A 134 -8.78 -23.82 -12.96
CA PHE A 134 -10.22 -23.87 -13.23
C PHE A 134 -10.62 -25.09 -14.06
N VAL A 135 -9.88 -25.38 -15.13
CA VAL A 135 -10.14 -26.55 -15.99
C VAL A 135 -9.96 -27.85 -15.21
N ASN A 136 -8.92 -27.94 -14.35
CA ASN A 136 -8.72 -29.09 -13.47
C ASN A 136 -9.89 -29.30 -12.51
N LEU A 137 -10.38 -28.23 -11.87
CA LEU A 137 -11.54 -28.31 -10.98
C LEU A 137 -12.81 -28.77 -11.72
N VAL A 138 -13.04 -28.32 -12.96
CA VAL A 138 -14.17 -28.80 -13.77
C VAL A 138 -14.00 -30.27 -14.15
N ASN A 139 -12.78 -30.70 -14.48
CA ASN A 139 -12.48 -32.10 -14.77
C ASN A 139 -12.74 -32.98 -13.55
N ASP A 140 -12.31 -32.57 -12.37
CA ASP A 140 -12.54 -33.29 -11.12
C ASP A 140 -14.04 -33.37 -10.79
N ALA A 141 -14.77 -32.27 -10.93
CA ALA A 141 -16.22 -32.26 -10.76
C ALA A 141 -16.95 -33.16 -11.78
N SER A 142 -16.41 -33.33 -13.00
CA SER A 142 -16.98 -34.25 -13.99
C SER A 142 -16.73 -35.72 -13.67
N ARG A 143 -15.59 -36.05 -13.03
CA ARG A 143 -15.20 -37.41 -12.63
C ARG A 143 -15.94 -37.86 -11.37
N SER A 144 -16.06 -36.97 -10.38
CA SER A 144 -16.73 -37.23 -9.11
C SER A 144 -17.69 -36.07 -8.76
N PRO A 145 -18.88 -36.02 -9.39
CA PRO A 145 -19.81 -34.93 -9.18
C PRO A 145 -20.34 -34.92 -7.75
N SER A 146 -19.94 -33.93 -6.98
CA SER A 146 -20.36 -33.71 -5.60
C SER A 146 -20.47 -32.21 -5.30
N MET A 147 -21.15 -31.85 -4.20
CA MET A 147 -21.19 -30.46 -3.73
C MET A 147 -19.77 -29.93 -3.47
N ALA A 148 -18.89 -30.75 -2.89
CA ALA A 148 -17.51 -30.36 -2.58
C ALA A 148 -16.66 -30.08 -3.83
N THR A 149 -16.93 -30.75 -4.96
CA THR A 149 -16.17 -30.55 -6.21
C THR A 149 -16.73 -29.43 -7.08
N LEU A 150 -18.05 -29.18 -7.06
CA LEU A 150 -18.65 -28.07 -7.81
C LEU A 150 -18.58 -26.71 -7.11
N GLN A 151 -18.57 -26.67 -5.78
CA GLN A 151 -18.52 -25.42 -5.03
C GLN A 151 -17.30 -24.55 -5.40
N PRO A 152 -16.06 -25.09 -5.49
CA PRO A 152 -14.89 -24.31 -5.92
C PRO A 152 -15.03 -23.72 -7.33
N VAL A 153 -15.60 -24.49 -8.27
CA VAL A 153 -15.86 -24.05 -9.66
C VAL A 153 -16.81 -22.86 -9.65
N TRP A 154 -17.91 -22.97 -8.91
CA TRP A 154 -18.89 -21.88 -8.76
C TRP A 154 -18.27 -20.65 -8.08
N SER A 155 -17.48 -20.83 -7.01
CA SER A 155 -16.84 -19.72 -6.30
C SER A 155 -15.89 -18.92 -7.20
N ILE A 156 -15.01 -19.58 -7.96
CA ILE A 156 -14.09 -18.90 -8.88
C ILE A 156 -14.86 -18.08 -9.92
N LEU A 157 -15.91 -18.67 -10.51
CA LEU A 157 -16.72 -17.98 -11.52
C LEU A 157 -17.48 -16.80 -10.92
N LYS A 158 -18.03 -16.94 -9.72
CA LYS A 158 -18.74 -15.83 -9.05
C LYS A 158 -17.85 -14.59 -8.86
N GLY A 159 -16.56 -14.77 -8.60
CA GLY A 159 -15.62 -13.65 -8.44
C GLY A 159 -14.95 -13.17 -9.73
N THR A 160 -14.59 -14.08 -10.65
CA THR A 160 -13.64 -13.79 -11.74
C THR A 160 -14.13 -14.17 -13.14
N ALA A 161 -15.40 -14.55 -13.32
CA ALA A 161 -15.87 -15.09 -14.60
C ALA A 161 -15.63 -14.17 -15.82
N SER A 162 -15.77 -12.84 -15.68
CA SER A 162 -15.53 -11.91 -16.79
C SER A 162 -14.08 -11.92 -17.28
N GLN A 163 -13.12 -12.06 -16.36
CA GLN A 163 -11.69 -12.12 -16.66
C GLN A 163 -11.29 -13.51 -17.14
N LEU A 164 -11.86 -14.56 -16.55
CA LEU A 164 -11.48 -15.95 -16.81
C LEU A 164 -12.06 -16.49 -18.13
N LEU A 165 -13.37 -16.33 -18.34
CA LEU A 165 -14.08 -16.95 -19.47
C LEU A 165 -13.71 -16.29 -20.81
N GLY A 166 -13.30 -15.01 -20.80
CA GLY A 166 -12.89 -14.30 -22.01
C GLY A 166 -11.60 -14.82 -22.65
N ILE A 167 -10.80 -15.60 -21.91
CA ILE A 167 -9.50 -16.09 -22.37
C ILE A 167 -9.56 -17.57 -22.78
N LEU A 168 -10.64 -18.29 -22.42
CA LEU A 168 -10.76 -19.72 -22.73
C LEU A 168 -11.02 -19.96 -24.23
N PRO A 169 -10.31 -20.91 -24.87
CA PRO A 169 -10.60 -21.37 -26.23
C PRO A 169 -11.98 -22.04 -26.35
N GLU A 170 -12.54 -22.01 -27.55
CA GLU A 170 -13.85 -22.57 -27.86
C GLU A 170 -13.95 -24.08 -27.55
N ASP A 171 -12.91 -24.86 -27.84
CA ASP A 171 -12.90 -26.31 -27.54
C ASP A 171 -13.04 -26.60 -26.04
N MET A 172 -12.42 -25.75 -25.19
CA MET A 172 -12.54 -25.89 -23.74
C MET A 172 -13.94 -25.52 -23.27
N LEU A 173 -14.53 -24.46 -23.83
CA LEU A 173 -15.91 -24.05 -23.51
C LEU A 173 -16.93 -25.12 -23.90
N ASN A 174 -16.80 -25.72 -25.09
CA ASN A 174 -17.62 -26.85 -25.53
C ASN A 174 -17.47 -28.06 -24.58
N SER A 175 -16.25 -28.38 -24.16
CA SER A 175 -16.02 -29.48 -23.21
C SER A 175 -16.66 -29.21 -21.84
N ILE A 176 -16.55 -27.98 -21.33
CA ILE A 176 -17.19 -27.56 -20.08
C ILE A 176 -18.71 -27.69 -20.19
N GLU A 177 -19.28 -27.23 -21.29
CA GLU A 177 -20.71 -27.33 -21.56
C GLU A 177 -21.21 -28.78 -21.55
N GLU A 178 -20.54 -29.67 -22.30
CA GLU A 178 -20.89 -31.08 -22.36
C GLU A 178 -20.81 -31.75 -20.97
N LYS A 179 -19.75 -31.47 -20.21
CA LYS A 179 -19.58 -31.97 -18.84
C LYS A 179 -20.70 -31.50 -17.92
N LEU A 180 -21.06 -30.21 -17.97
CA LEU A 180 -22.13 -29.65 -17.14
C LEU A 180 -23.49 -30.26 -17.51
N PHE A 181 -23.79 -30.44 -18.80
CA PHE A 181 -25.01 -31.13 -19.22
C PHE A 181 -25.04 -32.59 -18.80
N HIS A 182 -23.90 -33.28 -18.88
CA HIS A 182 -23.79 -34.66 -18.42
C HIS A 182 -24.11 -34.77 -16.92
N ILE A 183 -23.57 -33.87 -16.08
CA ILE A 183 -23.87 -33.84 -14.64
C ILE A 183 -25.38 -33.61 -14.40
N VAL A 184 -25.98 -32.61 -15.06
CA VAL A 184 -27.42 -32.33 -14.90
C VAL A 184 -28.29 -33.51 -15.34
N ARG A 185 -27.97 -34.15 -16.48
CA ARG A 185 -28.75 -35.26 -17.04
C ARG A 185 -28.66 -36.53 -16.19
N THR A 186 -27.46 -36.83 -15.68
CA THR A 186 -27.22 -38.00 -14.83
C THR A 186 -27.99 -37.89 -13.52
N ASN A 187 -28.01 -36.70 -12.92
CA ASN A 187 -28.73 -36.45 -11.68
C ASN A 187 -30.25 -36.41 -11.86
N ALA A 188 -30.76 -35.85 -12.97
CA ALA A 188 -32.19 -35.86 -13.26
C ALA A 188 -32.77 -37.27 -13.46
N SER A 189 -31.93 -38.26 -13.76
CA SER A 189 -32.34 -39.64 -14.03
C SER A 189 -32.36 -40.52 -12.77
N GLN A 190 -31.80 -40.05 -11.64
CA GLN A 190 -31.75 -40.80 -10.39
C GLN A 190 -32.96 -40.49 -9.50
N PRO A 191 -33.57 -41.50 -8.85
CA PRO A 191 -34.71 -41.27 -7.95
C PRO A 191 -34.30 -40.39 -6.75
N VAL A 192 -35.22 -39.50 -6.37
CA VAL A 192 -35.05 -38.33 -5.47
C VAL A 192 -34.75 -38.68 -3.98
N VAL A 193 -34.29 -39.91 -3.70
CA VAL A 193 -34.10 -40.44 -2.35
C VAL A 193 -32.73 -40.08 -1.76
N VAL A 194 -31.78 -39.61 -2.56
CA VAL A 194 -30.45 -39.19 -2.07
C VAL A 194 -30.41 -37.66 -1.93
N SER A 195 -30.66 -37.16 -0.72
CA SER A 195 -30.73 -35.73 -0.37
C SER A 195 -29.50 -34.89 -0.78
N GLY A 196 -28.34 -35.52 -1.02
CA GLY A 196 -27.11 -34.83 -1.44
C GLY A 196 -27.09 -34.35 -2.90
N ASN A 197 -27.91 -34.90 -3.80
CA ASN A 197 -27.83 -34.62 -5.26
C ASN A 197 -28.54 -33.32 -5.69
N GLN A 198 -29.19 -32.66 -4.74
CA GLN A 198 -30.05 -31.50 -4.99
C GLN A 198 -29.27 -30.19 -5.12
N LEU A 199 -28.43 -29.90 -4.13
CA LEU A 199 -27.47 -28.79 -4.16
C LEU A 199 -26.53 -28.88 -5.36
N LEU A 200 -26.14 -30.11 -5.75
CA LEU A 200 -25.33 -30.36 -6.93
C LEU A 200 -25.96 -29.78 -8.20
N THR A 201 -27.26 -30.05 -8.42
CA THR A 201 -27.99 -29.53 -9.58
C THR A 201 -28.10 -28.01 -9.54
N LEU A 202 -28.31 -27.41 -8.36
CA LEU A 202 -28.34 -25.96 -8.19
C LEU A 202 -26.99 -25.32 -8.51
N TYR A 203 -25.86 -25.90 -8.08
CA TYR A 203 -24.53 -25.42 -8.43
C TYR A 203 -24.28 -25.50 -9.94
N CYS A 204 -24.63 -26.61 -10.60
CA CYS A 204 -24.51 -26.73 -12.06
C CYS A 204 -25.29 -25.62 -12.79
N LEU A 205 -26.55 -25.40 -12.40
CA LEU A 205 -27.38 -24.35 -13.00
C LEU A 205 -26.81 -22.96 -12.70
N ALA A 206 -26.26 -22.72 -11.51
CA ALA A 206 -25.64 -21.44 -11.16
C ALA A 206 -24.38 -21.18 -11.97
N ILE A 207 -23.55 -22.21 -12.20
CA ILE A 207 -22.39 -22.13 -13.10
C ILE A 207 -22.85 -21.80 -14.53
N MET A 208 -23.83 -22.53 -15.06
CA MET A 208 -24.40 -22.27 -16.39
C MET A 208 -24.96 -20.84 -16.52
N LYS A 209 -25.66 -20.35 -15.49
CA LYS A 209 -26.16 -18.96 -15.43
C LYS A 209 -25.02 -17.96 -15.55
N ILE A 210 -23.96 -18.11 -14.73
CA ILE A 210 -22.83 -17.16 -14.72
C ILE A 210 -22.17 -17.13 -16.10
N ILE A 211 -21.91 -18.30 -16.68
CA ILE A 211 -21.30 -18.41 -18.02
C ILE A 211 -22.17 -17.70 -19.05
N ALA A 212 -23.46 -18.04 -19.14
CA ALA A 212 -24.38 -17.43 -20.11
C ALA A 212 -24.49 -15.90 -19.92
N GLN A 213 -24.52 -15.41 -18.68
CA GLN A 213 -24.62 -13.98 -18.38
C GLN A 213 -23.37 -13.21 -18.81
N VAL A 214 -22.17 -13.78 -18.60
CA VAL A 214 -20.92 -13.14 -19.03
C VAL A 214 -20.88 -13.02 -20.55
N PHE A 215 -21.17 -14.09 -21.28
CA PHE A 215 -21.15 -14.04 -22.75
C PHE A 215 -22.26 -13.15 -23.32
N ARG A 216 -23.42 -13.05 -22.66
CA ARG A 216 -24.47 -12.11 -23.03
C ARG A 216 -24.05 -10.64 -22.88
N ASN A 217 -23.28 -10.33 -21.84
CA ASN A 217 -22.84 -8.97 -21.53
C ASN A 217 -21.50 -8.58 -22.20
N MET A 218 -20.74 -9.54 -22.73
CA MET A 218 -19.51 -9.23 -23.47
C MET A 218 -19.82 -8.61 -24.83
N ASP A 219 -19.22 -7.46 -25.10
CA ASP A 219 -19.24 -6.79 -26.39
C ASP A 219 -18.73 -7.72 -27.50
N SER A 220 -19.45 -7.74 -28.62
CA SER A 220 -19.13 -8.57 -29.78
C SER A 220 -17.72 -8.32 -30.37
N SER A 221 -17.13 -7.14 -30.11
CA SER A 221 -15.78 -6.77 -30.53
C SER A 221 -14.65 -7.36 -29.66
N ILE A 222 -14.95 -7.73 -28.41
CA ILE A 222 -13.98 -8.32 -27.45
C ILE A 222 -14.08 -9.86 -27.46
N ARG A 223 -15.14 -10.40 -28.06
CA ARG A 223 -15.41 -11.83 -28.12
C ARG A 223 -14.43 -12.50 -29.10
N ASN A 224 -13.34 -13.04 -28.57
CA ASN A 224 -12.38 -13.84 -29.34
C ASN A 224 -12.95 -15.23 -29.75
N THR A 225 -14.14 -15.61 -29.30
CA THR A 225 -14.77 -16.92 -29.54
C THR A 225 -16.09 -16.81 -30.30
N LYS A 226 -16.32 -17.72 -31.25
CA LYS A 226 -17.62 -17.87 -31.95
C LYS A 226 -18.58 -18.82 -31.22
N TRP A 227 -18.22 -19.21 -30.00
CA TRP A 227 -18.93 -20.20 -29.19
C TRP A 227 -20.40 -19.82 -28.96
N ASP A 228 -21.31 -20.76 -29.21
CA ASP A 228 -22.75 -20.60 -29.01
C ASP A 228 -23.16 -21.03 -27.60
N PHE A 229 -23.37 -20.05 -26.71
CA PHE A 229 -23.85 -20.29 -25.35
C PHE A 229 -25.37 -20.53 -25.25
N SER A 230 -26.09 -20.59 -26.38
CA SER A 230 -27.56 -20.75 -26.41
C SER A 230 -28.03 -22.04 -25.73
N GLY A 231 -27.19 -23.08 -25.69
CA GLY A 231 -27.46 -24.34 -24.99
C GLY A 231 -27.74 -24.11 -23.51
N MET A 232 -26.85 -23.41 -22.81
CA MET A 232 -26.99 -23.07 -21.40
C MET A 232 -28.11 -22.06 -21.15
N GLU A 233 -28.24 -21.04 -22.00
CA GLU A 233 -29.25 -19.98 -21.83
C GLU A 233 -30.69 -20.52 -21.92
N LYS A 234 -30.93 -21.59 -22.70
CA LYS A 234 -32.25 -22.23 -22.83
C LYS A 234 -32.86 -22.61 -21.48
N TYR A 235 -32.07 -22.99 -20.48
CA TYR A 235 -32.57 -23.35 -19.14
C TYR A 235 -33.24 -22.19 -18.41
N PHE A 236 -32.97 -20.94 -18.81
CA PHE A 236 -33.49 -19.73 -18.15
C PHE A 236 -34.41 -18.91 -19.06
N SER A 237 -34.19 -18.92 -20.37
CA SER A 237 -34.92 -18.05 -21.31
C SER A 237 -35.88 -18.79 -22.26
N SER A 238 -35.76 -20.12 -22.41
CA SER A 238 -36.67 -20.86 -23.29
C SER A 238 -38.02 -21.12 -22.61
N HIS A 239 -39.13 -20.79 -23.28
CA HIS A 239 -40.48 -21.14 -22.85
C HIS A 239 -40.70 -22.66 -22.64
N ARG A 240 -39.82 -23.53 -23.18
CA ARG A 240 -39.92 -24.99 -23.00
C ARG A 240 -39.16 -25.51 -21.78
N HIS A 241 -37.97 -24.96 -21.51
CA HIS A 241 -37.06 -25.46 -20.49
C HIS A 241 -37.16 -24.67 -19.18
N ALA A 242 -37.31 -23.34 -19.25
CA ALA A 242 -37.41 -22.49 -18.06
C ALA A 242 -38.56 -22.87 -17.12
N PRO A 243 -39.77 -23.27 -17.58
CA PRO A 243 -40.82 -23.81 -16.70
C PRO A 243 -40.40 -25.04 -15.89
N LYS A 244 -39.55 -25.92 -16.46
CA LYS A 244 -39.02 -27.10 -15.77
C LYS A 244 -37.98 -26.69 -14.73
N THR A 245 -37.14 -25.70 -15.05
CA THR A 245 -36.20 -25.09 -14.11
C THR A 245 -36.96 -24.47 -12.94
N ILE A 246 -38.00 -23.66 -13.18
CA ILE A 246 -38.85 -23.09 -12.12
C ILE A 246 -39.42 -24.19 -11.23
N LYS A 247 -40.02 -25.24 -11.81
CA LYS A 247 -40.56 -26.36 -11.05
C LYS A 247 -39.50 -27.03 -10.17
N LEU A 248 -38.29 -27.23 -10.70
CA LEU A 248 -37.17 -27.77 -9.93
C LEU A 248 -36.83 -26.84 -8.76
N LEU A 249 -36.61 -25.54 -9.01
CA LEU A 249 -36.30 -24.56 -7.96
C LEU A 249 -37.35 -24.54 -6.86
N VAL A 250 -38.63 -24.50 -7.22
CA VAL A 250 -39.75 -24.51 -6.26
C VAL A 250 -39.74 -25.77 -5.39
N LEU A 251 -39.51 -26.94 -5.99
CA LEU A 251 -39.40 -28.18 -5.23
C LEU A 251 -38.18 -28.14 -4.28
N GLN A 252 -37.02 -27.69 -4.76
CA GLN A 252 -35.82 -27.57 -3.93
C GLN A 252 -36.02 -26.62 -2.74
N THR A 253 -36.62 -25.46 -2.98
CA THR A 253 -36.91 -24.51 -1.89
C THR A 253 -37.92 -25.06 -0.89
N MET A 254 -38.93 -25.79 -1.36
CA MET A 254 -39.91 -26.42 -0.46
C MET A 254 -39.28 -27.54 0.39
N TRP A 255 -38.24 -28.21 -0.11
CA TRP A 255 -37.54 -29.30 0.57
C TRP A 255 -36.51 -28.78 1.55
N ALA A 256 -35.79 -27.70 1.20
CA ALA A 256 -34.89 -26.99 2.13
C ALA A 256 -35.62 -26.55 3.42
N CYS A 257 -36.93 -26.26 3.32
CA CYS A 257 -37.79 -25.92 4.46
C CYS A 257 -38.37 -27.13 5.22
N GLN A 258 -38.15 -28.36 4.76
CA GLN A 258 -38.70 -29.60 5.35
C GLN A 258 -37.63 -30.57 5.85
N SER A 259 -36.41 -30.46 5.33
CA SER A 259 -35.32 -31.41 5.55
C SER A 259 -34.73 -31.30 6.97
N GLN A 260 -34.25 -32.42 7.50
CA GLN A 260 -33.39 -32.48 8.69
C GLN A 260 -31.92 -32.11 8.38
N GLU A 261 -31.65 -31.58 7.19
CA GLU A 261 -30.34 -31.10 6.77
C GLU A 261 -29.82 -29.95 7.62
N SER A 262 -28.51 -29.72 7.57
CA SER A 262 -27.90 -28.59 8.24
C SER A 262 -28.47 -27.27 7.71
N ILE A 263 -28.72 -26.32 8.61
CA ILE A 263 -29.23 -24.98 8.26
C ILE A 263 -28.37 -24.33 7.17
N HIS A 264 -27.06 -24.56 7.20
CA HIS A 264 -26.12 -24.06 6.20
C HIS A 264 -26.43 -24.54 4.77
N ASN A 265 -26.76 -25.83 4.60
CA ASN A 265 -27.12 -26.39 3.31
C ASN A 265 -28.45 -25.82 2.81
N CYS A 266 -29.45 -25.70 3.69
CA CYS A 266 -30.74 -25.09 3.38
C CYS A 266 -30.58 -23.63 2.92
N MET A 267 -29.77 -22.85 3.64
CA MET A 267 -29.48 -21.46 3.30
C MET A 267 -28.76 -21.31 1.96
N THR A 268 -27.79 -22.19 1.68
CA THR A 268 -27.07 -22.21 0.40
C THR A 268 -28.01 -22.58 -0.75
N ALA A 269 -28.87 -23.59 -0.57
CA ALA A 269 -29.85 -23.99 -1.57
C ALA A 269 -30.85 -22.87 -1.89
N LEU A 270 -31.38 -22.20 -0.85
CA LEU A 270 -32.30 -21.06 -1.02
C LEU A 270 -31.60 -19.87 -1.69
N GLY A 271 -30.36 -19.55 -1.29
CA GLY A 271 -29.57 -18.48 -1.91
C GLY A 271 -29.34 -18.72 -3.40
N LEU A 272 -28.90 -19.93 -3.78
CA LEU A 272 -28.75 -20.30 -5.20
C LEU A 272 -30.10 -20.27 -5.93
N ALA A 273 -31.17 -20.75 -5.31
CA ALA A 273 -32.50 -20.73 -5.92
C ALA A 273 -33.00 -19.30 -6.19
N CYS A 274 -32.77 -18.37 -5.26
CA CYS A 274 -33.03 -16.93 -5.44
C CYS A 274 -32.23 -16.37 -6.64
N GLU A 275 -30.91 -16.62 -6.68
CA GLU A 275 -30.05 -16.15 -7.78
C GLU A 275 -30.51 -16.73 -9.15
N LEU A 276 -31.00 -17.97 -9.18
CA LEU A 276 -31.44 -18.65 -10.40
C LEU A 276 -32.81 -18.18 -10.89
N VAL A 277 -33.78 -18.01 -9.99
CA VAL A 277 -35.14 -17.55 -10.36
C VAL A 277 -35.13 -16.09 -10.82
N GLU A 278 -34.18 -15.29 -10.34
CA GLU A 278 -33.96 -13.92 -10.79
C GLU A 278 -33.53 -13.86 -12.26
N ALA A 279 -32.74 -14.83 -12.73
CA ALA A 279 -32.30 -14.91 -14.13
C ALA A 279 -33.43 -15.23 -15.12
N ILE A 280 -34.58 -15.72 -14.64
CA ILE A 280 -35.70 -16.10 -15.48
C ILE A 280 -36.58 -14.86 -15.75
N PRO A 281 -36.91 -14.56 -17.03
CA PRO A 281 -37.79 -13.46 -17.40
C PRO A 281 -39.16 -13.46 -16.69
N SER A 282 -39.72 -12.26 -16.46
CA SER A 282 -40.96 -12.07 -15.69
C SER A 282 -42.20 -12.61 -16.41
N ASP A 283 -42.23 -12.58 -17.74
CA ASP A 283 -43.28 -13.15 -18.58
C ASP A 283 -43.39 -14.68 -18.37
N ILE A 284 -42.26 -15.40 -18.44
CA ILE A 284 -42.22 -16.85 -18.20
C ILE A 284 -42.66 -17.19 -16.78
N LYS A 285 -42.18 -16.44 -15.78
CA LYS A 285 -42.58 -16.63 -14.38
C LYS A 285 -44.08 -16.43 -14.17
N SER A 286 -44.64 -15.37 -14.75
CA SER A 286 -46.07 -15.05 -14.63
C SER A 286 -46.97 -16.09 -15.31
N ALA A 287 -46.57 -16.60 -16.48
CA ALA A 287 -47.25 -17.68 -17.18
C ALA A 287 -47.23 -18.97 -16.36
N TRP A 288 -46.05 -19.36 -15.86
CA TRP A 288 -45.90 -20.55 -15.03
C TRP A 288 -46.73 -20.48 -13.75
N CYS A 289 -46.71 -19.34 -13.06
CA CYS A 289 -47.50 -19.12 -11.85
C CYS A 289 -49.02 -19.16 -12.12
N ALA A 290 -49.47 -18.76 -13.32
CA ALA A 290 -50.87 -18.82 -13.70
C ALA A 290 -51.34 -20.27 -13.92
N GLU A 291 -50.48 -21.10 -14.51
CA GLU A 291 -50.74 -22.52 -14.75
C GLU A 291 -50.62 -23.38 -13.47
N ASN A 292 -49.78 -22.98 -12.52
CA ASN A 292 -49.41 -23.79 -11.35
C ASN A 292 -49.85 -23.18 -10.02
N GLN A 293 -51.03 -22.55 -9.96
CA GLN A 293 -51.54 -21.83 -8.78
C GLN A 293 -51.52 -22.67 -7.49
N HIS A 294 -51.88 -23.95 -7.56
CA HIS A 294 -51.89 -24.84 -6.40
C HIS A 294 -50.48 -25.07 -5.81
N ILE A 295 -49.45 -25.16 -6.67
CA ILE A 295 -48.05 -25.30 -6.23
C ILE A 295 -47.59 -24.00 -5.59
N VAL A 296 -47.92 -22.86 -6.19
CA VAL A 296 -47.60 -21.53 -5.67
C VAL A 296 -48.24 -21.32 -4.30
N GLN A 297 -49.52 -21.66 -4.12
CA GLN A 297 -50.18 -21.59 -2.82
C GLN A 297 -49.51 -22.48 -1.77
N LYS A 298 -49.13 -23.71 -2.14
CA LYS A 298 -48.41 -24.62 -1.24
C LYS A 298 -47.02 -24.09 -0.87
N LEU A 299 -46.30 -23.49 -1.81
CA LEU A 299 -45.02 -22.82 -1.56
C LEU A 299 -45.19 -21.65 -0.58
N GLN A 300 -46.21 -20.82 -0.81
CA GLN A 300 -46.55 -19.69 0.05
C GLN A 300 -46.91 -20.13 1.48
N GLN A 301 -47.72 -21.19 1.63
CA GLN A 301 -48.01 -21.79 2.93
C GLN A 301 -46.76 -22.33 3.63
N LYS A 302 -45.82 -22.92 2.87
CA LYS A 302 -44.54 -23.39 3.42
C LYS A 302 -43.66 -22.24 3.89
N ALA A 303 -43.63 -21.12 3.16
CA ALA A 303 -42.92 -19.91 3.59
C ALA A 303 -43.45 -19.40 4.93
N LEU A 304 -44.77 -19.38 5.11
CA LEU A 304 -45.42 -18.99 6.37
C LEU A 304 -45.14 -19.97 7.51
N ALA A 305 -45.00 -21.27 7.22
CA ALA A 305 -44.67 -22.30 8.19
C ALA A 305 -43.20 -22.28 8.64
N CYS A 306 -42.31 -21.58 7.94
CA CYS A 306 -40.87 -21.47 8.29
C CYS A 306 -40.59 -20.54 9.49
N GLY A 307 -41.61 -20.02 10.17
CA GLY A 307 -41.50 -18.95 11.17
C GLY A 307 -40.64 -19.23 12.41
N SER A 308 -40.01 -20.41 12.53
CA SER A 308 -39.07 -20.72 13.62
C SER A 308 -37.69 -20.09 13.43
N ASP A 309 -37.27 -19.82 12.18
CA ASP A 309 -35.97 -19.20 11.84
C ASP A 309 -36.22 -17.98 10.93
N SER A 310 -35.95 -16.79 11.46
CA SER A 310 -36.15 -15.51 10.77
C SER A 310 -35.34 -15.40 9.48
N LEU A 311 -34.13 -15.96 9.45
CA LEU A 311 -33.21 -15.85 8.32
C LEU A 311 -33.62 -16.81 7.18
N LEU A 312 -34.04 -18.03 7.53
CA LEU A 312 -34.63 -18.97 6.57
C LEU A 312 -35.93 -18.38 5.99
N CYS A 313 -36.78 -17.80 6.85
CA CYS A 313 -38.02 -17.19 6.42
C CYS A 313 -37.78 -15.99 5.50
N LEU A 314 -36.78 -15.16 5.78
CA LEU A 314 -36.36 -14.04 4.93
C LEU A 314 -35.98 -14.52 3.53
N GLN A 315 -35.13 -15.55 3.41
CA GLN A 315 -34.75 -16.12 2.12
C GLN A 315 -35.93 -16.72 1.37
N MET A 316 -36.82 -17.41 2.08
CA MET A 316 -38.00 -18.01 1.47
C MET A 316 -38.98 -16.95 0.95
N CYS A 317 -39.19 -15.88 1.72
CA CYS A 317 -39.98 -14.72 1.29
C CYS A 317 -39.34 -14.05 0.06
N ALA A 318 -38.02 -13.88 0.05
CA ALA A 318 -37.29 -13.35 -1.10
C ALA A 318 -37.49 -14.23 -2.35
N PHE A 319 -37.35 -15.55 -2.23
CA PHE A 319 -37.60 -16.49 -3.33
C PHE A 319 -39.03 -16.35 -3.89
N VAL A 320 -40.04 -16.39 -3.01
CA VAL A 320 -41.45 -16.24 -3.41
C VAL A 320 -41.67 -14.91 -4.14
N SER A 321 -41.05 -13.82 -3.67
CA SER A 321 -41.15 -12.51 -4.31
C SER A 321 -40.38 -12.39 -5.63
N HIS A 322 -39.34 -13.19 -5.87
CA HIS A 322 -38.70 -13.26 -7.19
C HIS A 322 -39.53 -14.07 -8.20
N LEU A 323 -40.26 -15.07 -7.70
CA LEU A 323 -41.09 -15.97 -8.51
C LEU A 323 -42.45 -15.35 -8.86
N CYS A 324 -43.14 -14.77 -7.88
CA CYS A 324 -44.48 -14.21 -8.03
C CYS A 324 -44.42 -12.71 -8.28
N GLN A 325 -45.34 -12.21 -9.12
CA GLN A 325 -45.65 -10.79 -9.15
C GLN A 325 -46.35 -10.38 -7.84
N THR A 326 -46.24 -9.10 -7.46
CA THR A 326 -46.71 -8.60 -6.16
C THR A 326 -48.22 -8.75 -5.97
N ASP A 327 -48.99 -8.73 -7.06
CA ASP A 327 -50.44 -8.95 -7.10
C ASP A 327 -50.87 -10.38 -6.68
N ARG A 328 -49.99 -11.38 -6.80
CA ARG A 328 -50.29 -12.80 -6.52
C ARG A 328 -49.77 -13.28 -5.16
N LEU A 329 -49.23 -12.39 -4.34
CA LEU A 329 -48.74 -12.71 -3.01
C LEU A 329 -49.90 -12.73 -2.00
N HIS A 330 -49.99 -13.79 -1.19
CA HIS A 330 -50.95 -13.89 -0.11
C HIS A 330 -50.68 -12.79 0.94
N THR A 331 -51.74 -12.21 1.51
CA THR A 331 -51.66 -11.14 2.53
C THR A 331 -50.78 -11.53 3.73
N GLY A 332 -50.85 -12.80 4.15
CA GLY A 332 -49.99 -13.32 5.21
C GLY A 332 -48.49 -13.22 4.91
N ILE A 333 -48.06 -13.34 3.63
CA ILE A 333 -46.65 -13.20 3.24
C ILE A 333 -46.21 -11.74 3.33
N PHE A 334 -47.06 -10.82 2.88
CA PHE A 334 -46.79 -9.39 3.04
C PHE A 334 -46.59 -9.01 4.50
N GLN A 335 -47.46 -9.51 5.39
CA GLN A 335 -47.33 -9.25 6.82
C GLN A 335 -46.05 -9.88 7.41
N HIS A 336 -45.66 -11.06 6.95
CA HIS A 336 -44.41 -11.70 7.38
C HIS A 336 -43.18 -10.92 6.90
N MET A 337 -43.15 -10.49 5.63
CA MET A 337 -42.11 -9.62 5.09
C MET A 337 -42.02 -8.31 5.87
N SER A 338 -43.15 -7.66 6.15
CA SER A 338 -43.24 -6.45 6.97
C SER A 338 -42.60 -6.65 8.36
N ASN A 339 -42.93 -7.77 9.02
CA ASN A 339 -42.36 -8.13 10.32
C ASN A 339 -40.85 -8.39 10.28
N LEU A 340 -40.33 -8.93 9.18
CA LEU A 340 -38.88 -9.14 9.00
C LEU A 340 -38.14 -7.83 8.69
N ILE A 341 -38.76 -6.94 7.91
CA ILE A 341 -38.17 -5.66 7.49
C ILE A 341 -37.99 -4.72 8.69
N LYS A 342 -38.98 -4.66 9.60
CA LYS A 342 -38.95 -3.75 10.76
C LYS A 342 -37.90 -4.10 11.82
N SER A 343 -37.32 -5.30 11.80
CA SER A 343 -36.40 -5.78 12.85
C SER A 343 -34.93 -5.53 12.49
N THR A 344 -34.23 -4.69 13.26
CA THR A 344 -32.78 -4.52 13.11
C THR A 344 -31.98 -5.79 13.46
N ALA A 345 -32.53 -6.69 14.28
CA ALA A 345 -31.90 -7.97 14.61
C ALA A 345 -31.81 -8.89 13.37
N VAL A 346 -32.92 -9.05 12.65
CA VAL A 346 -32.97 -9.83 11.40
C VAL A 346 -32.07 -9.21 10.34
N LEU A 347 -32.04 -7.88 10.24
CA LEU A 347 -31.14 -7.16 9.37
C LEU A 347 -29.66 -7.45 9.69
N THR A 348 -29.31 -7.46 10.97
CA THR A 348 -27.94 -7.74 11.44
C THR A 348 -27.53 -9.18 11.13
N GLU A 349 -28.42 -10.15 11.36
CA GLU A 349 -28.18 -11.54 10.98
C GLU A 349 -28.03 -11.69 9.46
N ALA A 350 -28.93 -11.09 8.67
CA ALA A 350 -28.83 -11.11 7.22
C ALA A 350 -27.52 -10.50 6.71
N TYR A 351 -27.02 -9.45 7.38
CA TYR A 351 -25.73 -8.85 7.07
C TYR A 351 -24.56 -9.79 7.38
N ILE A 352 -24.52 -10.38 8.58
CA ILE A 352 -23.47 -11.33 9.01
C ILE A 352 -23.38 -12.53 8.06
N HIS A 353 -24.54 -13.06 7.65
CA HIS A 353 -24.63 -14.23 6.79
C HIS A 353 -24.57 -13.91 5.29
N SER A 354 -24.26 -12.67 4.89
CA SER A 354 -24.17 -12.25 3.47
C SER A 354 -25.47 -12.49 2.68
N HIS A 355 -26.60 -12.24 3.32
CA HIS A 355 -27.96 -12.44 2.80
C HIS A 355 -28.78 -11.14 2.71
N LEU A 356 -28.10 -9.99 2.76
CA LEU A 356 -28.73 -8.67 2.64
C LEU A 356 -29.55 -8.52 1.33
N GLY A 357 -29.15 -9.20 0.26
CA GLY A 357 -29.92 -9.24 -0.99
C GLY A 357 -31.37 -9.72 -0.81
N ALA A 358 -31.59 -10.75 0.01
CA ALA A 358 -32.93 -11.22 0.32
C ALA A 358 -33.76 -10.18 1.08
N TRP A 359 -33.13 -9.46 2.01
CA TRP A 359 -33.76 -8.34 2.70
C TRP A 359 -34.17 -7.21 1.74
N THR A 360 -33.24 -6.78 0.87
CA THR A 360 -33.53 -5.73 -0.12
C THR A 360 -34.67 -6.13 -1.06
N ARG A 361 -34.75 -7.42 -1.41
CA ARG A 361 -35.83 -7.93 -2.24
C ARG A 361 -37.18 -7.89 -1.52
N CYS A 362 -37.23 -8.31 -0.25
CA CYS A 362 -38.44 -8.22 0.56
C CYS A 362 -38.94 -6.78 0.69
N VAL A 363 -38.05 -5.80 0.89
CA VAL A 363 -38.41 -4.36 0.92
C VAL A 363 -39.01 -3.91 -0.41
N ALA A 364 -38.37 -4.26 -1.53
CA ALA A 364 -38.86 -3.92 -2.86
C ALA A 364 -40.22 -4.57 -3.17
N ALA A 365 -40.45 -5.80 -2.71
CA ALA A 365 -41.67 -6.56 -2.97
C ALA A 365 -42.84 -6.15 -2.08
N SER A 366 -42.60 -5.90 -0.79
CA SER A 366 -43.67 -5.51 0.14
C SER A 366 -44.15 -4.08 -0.13
N SER A 367 -43.23 -3.18 -0.49
CA SER A 367 -43.49 -1.74 -0.54
C SER A 367 -44.18 -1.21 0.74
N ASP A 368 -43.96 -1.89 1.87
CA ASP A 368 -44.59 -1.56 3.14
C ASP A 368 -43.88 -0.36 3.76
N VAL A 369 -44.51 0.79 3.57
CA VAL A 369 -44.09 2.08 4.09
C VAL A 369 -43.95 2.07 5.61
N GLN A 370 -44.87 1.45 6.34
CA GLN A 370 -44.85 1.48 7.80
C GLN A 370 -43.70 0.64 8.35
N ALA A 371 -43.42 -0.52 7.74
CA ALA A 371 -42.27 -1.34 8.13
C ALA A 371 -40.93 -0.60 7.98
N VAL A 372 -40.79 0.23 6.94
CA VAL A 372 -39.60 1.07 6.75
C VAL A 372 -39.52 2.18 7.79
N VAL A 373 -40.65 2.82 8.11
CA VAL A 373 -40.73 3.84 9.19
C VAL A 373 -40.34 3.24 10.54
N ASP A 374 -40.87 2.06 10.87
CA ASP A 374 -40.55 1.34 12.11
C ASP A 374 -39.07 0.95 12.16
N LEU A 375 -38.50 0.50 11.04
CA LEU A 375 -37.07 0.21 10.94
C LEU A 375 -36.21 1.46 11.16
N LEU A 376 -36.62 2.63 10.65
CA LEU A 376 -35.88 3.87 10.84
C LEU A 376 -35.91 4.31 12.31
N ASP A 377 -37.04 4.14 13.00
CA ASP A 377 -37.12 4.42 14.43
C ASP A 377 -36.25 3.45 15.25
N ASP A 378 -36.32 2.14 14.96
CA ASP A 378 -35.47 1.14 15.62
C ASP A 378 -33.98 1.40 15.34
N SER A 379 -33.62 1.73 14.09
CA SER A 379 -32.25 2.10 13.70
C SER A 379 -31.76 3.31 14.47
N LEU A 380 -32.59 4.35 14.63
CA LEU A 380 -32.25 5.53 15.41
C LEU A 380 -32.04 5.19 16.89
N ASN A 381 -32.89 4.33 17.46
CA ASN A 381 -32.71 3.82 18.82
C ASN A 381 -31.37 3.08 18.96
N LYS A 382 -31.00 2.22 18.00
CA LYS A 382 -29.71 1.50 17.98
C LYS A 382 -28.50 2.42 17.81
N ILE A 383 -28.63 3.52 17.06
CA ILE A 383 -27.58 4.55 16.93
C ILE A 383 -27.37 5.30 18.25
N LEU A 384 -28.44 5.57 18.99
CA LEU A 384 -28.40 6.25 20.29
C LEU A 384 -27.86 5.36 21.41
N THR A 385 -28.26 4.08 21.45
CA THR A 385 -27.76 3.10 22.43
C THR A 385 -26.40 2.53 22.05
N VAL A 386 -25.97 2.71 20.80
CA VAL A 386 -24.73 2.17 20.23
C VAL A 386 -24.64 0.66 20.41
N ASP A 387 -25.69 -0.03 19.98
CA ASP A 387 -25.86 -1.47 20.18
C ASP A 387 -25.08 -2.29 19.13
N GLY A 388 -23.76 -2.32 19.29
CA GLY A 388 -22.85 -3.20 18.53
C GLY A 388 -22.42 -2.67 17.17
N LEU A 389 -21.13 -2.84 16.86
CA LEU A 389 -20.51 -2.40 15.60
C LEU A 389 -21.20 -3.01 14.37
N VAL A 390 -21.49 -4.31 14.42
CA VAL A 390 -22.03 -5.06 13.27
C VAL A 390 -23.46 -4.63 12.92
N THR A 391 -24.27 -4.32 13.94
CA THR A 391 -25.62 -3.76 13.79
C THR A 391 -25.56 -2.42 13.06
N LEU A 392 -24.63 -1.54 13.44
CA LEU A 392 -24.45 -0.24 12.80
C LEU A 392 -24.02 -0.38 11.33
N GLU A 393 -23.07 -1.26 11.03
CA GLU A 393 -22.68 -1.53 9.63
C GLU A 393 -23.86 -2.09 8.81
N ALA A 394 -24.68 -2.97 9.38
CA ALA A 394 -25.88 -3.52 8.74
C ALA A 394 -26.93 -2.43 8.45
N ILE A 395 -27.21 -1.56 9.42
CA ILE A 395 -28.10 -0.40 9.27
C ILE A 395 -27.58 0.54 8.19
N SER A 396 -26.27 0.86 8.20
CA SER A 396 -25.66 1.74 7.20
C SER A 396 -25.88 1.23 5.77
N GLN A 397 -25.69 -0.08 5.53
CA GLN A 397 -25.95 -0.70 4.23
C GLN A 397 -27.44 -0.68 3.84
N ALA A 398 -28.35 -0.94 4.79
CA ALA A 398 -29.78 -0.86 4.54
C ALA A 398 -30.23 0.56 4.17
N LEU A 399 -29.71 1.58 4.86
CA LEU A 399 -29.99 3.00 4.58
C LEU A 399 -29.45 3.41 3.20
N SER A 400 -28.26 2.94 2.82
CA SER A 400 -27.70 3.16 1.48
C SER A 400 -28.59 2.56 0.38
N PHE A 401 -29.12 1.36 0.60
CA PHE A 401 -30.08 0.75 -0.32
C PHE A 401 -31.38 1.56 -0.41
N LEU A 402 -31.97 1.95 0.72
CA LEU A 402 -33.19 2.77 0.74
C LEU A 402 -33.00 4.10 0.00
N ASN A 403 -31.81 4.71 0.08
CA ASN A 403 -31.50 5.96 -0.62
C ASN A 403 -31.45 5.78 -2.14
N SER A 404 -31.10 4.58 -2.60
CA SER A 404 -31.05 4.23 -4.02
C SER A 404 -32.38 3.64 -4.52
N CYS A 405 -33.36 3.44 -3.64
CA CYS A 405 -34.62 2.80 -3.97
C CYS A 405 -35.55 3.77 -4.73
N PRO A 406 -36.06 3.42 -5.92
CA PRO A 406 -36.88 4.32 -6.74
C PRO A 406 -38.32 4.52 -6.23
N ASN A 407 -38.68 3.99 -5.06
CA ASN A 407 -40.07 3.99 -4.57
C ASN A 407 -40.45 5.34 -3.93
N LYS A 408 -41.24 6.14 -4.67
CA LYS A 408 -41.72 7.45 -4.22
C LYS A 408 -42.57 7.41 -2.95
N ALA A 409 -43.30 6.32 -2.69
CA ALA A 409 -44.12 6.20 -1.48
C ALA A 409 -43.24 6.05 -0.24
N ILE A 410 -42.14 5.30 -0.35
CA ILE A 410 -41.14 5.17 0.72
C ILE A 410 -40.44 6.52 0.95
N ALA A 411 -40.02 7.21 -0.13
CA ALA A 411 -39.41 8.53 -0.01
C ALA A 411 -40.33 9.55 0.69
N GLN A 412 -41.62 9.60 0.32
CA GLN A 412 -42.60 10.47 0.99
C GLN A 412 -42.79 10.12 2.47
N ALA A 413 -42.77 8.83 2.81
CA ALA A 413 -42.90 8.40 4.20
C ALA A 413 -41.68 8.75 5.05
N ILE A 414 -40.49 8.69 4.46
CA ILE A 414 -39.23 9.15 5.07
C ILE A 414 -39.31 10.66 5.37
N VAL A 415 -39.92 11.45 4.46
CA VAL A 415 -40.17 12.87 4.73
C VAL A 415 -41.18 13.04 5.88
N ASN A 416 -42.25 12.26 5.91
CA ASN A 416 -43.27 12.34 6.96
C ASN A 416 -42.74 11.95 8.35
N ILE A 417 -41.91 10.90 8.46
CA ILE A 417 -41.28 10.52 9.74
C ILE A 417 -40.28 11.58 10.20
N SER A 418 -39.55 12.22 9.28
CA SER A 418 -38.66 13.35 9.62
C SER A 418 -39.43 14.53 10.21
N ALA A 419 -40.71 14.70 9.81
CA ALA A 419 -41.58 15.72 10.34
C ALA A 419 -42.11 15.41 11.76
N ASN A 420 -42.01 14.16 12.23
CA ASN A 420 -42.52 13.71 13.52
C ASN A 420 -41.67 14.29 14.69
N PRO A 421 -42.28 14.99 15.67
CA PRO A 421 -41.54 15.61 16.77
C PRO A 421 -40.74 14.61 17.61
N ALA A 422 -41.25 13.40 17.85
CA ALA A 422 -40.55 12.38 18.62
C ALA A 422 -39.29 11.87 17.90
N PHE A 423 -39.35 11.73 16.57
CA PHE A 423 -38.19 11.35 15.76
C PHE A 423 -37.14 12.47 15.74
N ARG A 424 -37.57 13.74 15.67
CA ARG A 424 -36.66 14.89 15.73
C ARG A 424 -35.95 15.03 17.08
N GLU A 425 -36.65 14.79 18.18
CA GLU A 425 -36.05 14.77 19.51
C GLU A 425 -34.97 13.70 19.63
N LYS A 426 -35.19 12.51 19.05
CA LYS A 426 -34.17 11.46 18.99
C LYS A 426 -32.98 11.87 18.12
N LEU A 427 -33.22 12.51 16.96
CA LEU A 427 -32.15 12.99 16.07
C LEU A 427 -31.25 14.03 16.74
N SER A 428 -31.81 14.97 17.50
CA SER A 428 -31.01 16.02 18.17
C SER A 428 -30.06 15.44 19.24
N ARG A 429 -30.39 14.29 19.82
CA ARG A 429 -29.57 13.58 20.82
C ARG A 429 -28.37 12.83 20.25
N ILE A 430 -28.23 12.71 18.92
CA ILE A 430 -27.07 12.05 18.29
C ILE A 430 -25.76 12.81 18.59
N GLY A 431 -25.80 14.09 18.96
CA GLY A 431 -24.61 14.89 19.26
C GLY A 431 -23.79 14.43 20.47
N GLU A 432 -24.38 13.69 21.43
CA GLU A 432 -23.76 13.37 22.72
C GLU A 432 -23.56 11.84 22.92
N PRO A 433 -22.54 11.23 22.29
CA PRO A 433 -22.27 9.82 22.50
C PRO A 433 -21.62 9.54 23.85
N SER A 434 -22.27 8.71 24.68
CA SER A 434 -21.61 7.90 25.71
C SER A 434 -21.25 6.54 25.11
N LEU A 435 -20.00 6.35 24.69
CA LEU A 435 -19.54 5.10 24.10
C LEU A 435 -18.90 4.21 25.18
N VAL A 436 -19.47 3.03 25.38
CA VAL A 436 -18.85 1.96 26.18
C VAL A 436 -18.34 0.89 25.22
N ALA A 437 -17.05 0.57 25.32
CA ALA A 437 -16.39 -0.40 24.45
C ALA A 437 -16.82 -1.83 24.79
N ASN A 438 -17.88 -2.32 24.13
CA ASN A 438 -18.26 -3.72 24.22
C ASN A 438 -17.72 -4.47 23.00
N ALA A 439 -16.63 -5.20 23.23
CA ALA A 439 -15.87 -6.00 22.27
C ALA A 439 -15.16 -5.24 21.14
N ALA A 440 -15.68 -4.17 20.54
CA ALA A 440 -15.02 -3.45 19.44
C ALA A 440 -14.11 -2.30 19.93
N CYS A 441 -13.19 -1.86 19.07
CA CYS A 441 -12.36 -0.68 19.32
C CYS A 441 -13.21 0.60 19.29
N VAL A 442 -13.07 1.51 20.28
CA VAL A 442 -13.85 2.76 20.40
C VAL A 442 -13.79 3.60 19.11
N PRO A 443 -12.61 3.96 18.55
CA PRO A 443 -12.52 4.60 17.24
C PRO A 443 -13.29 3.92 16.11
N ALA A 444 -13.25 2.58 16.04
CA ALA A 444 -13.96 1.83 14.99
C ALA A 444 -15.48 1.92 15.19
N LEU A 445 -15.94 1.84 16.43
CA LEU A 445 -17.34 2.01 16.81
C LEU A 445 -17.83 3.43 16.50
N THR A 446 -17.04 4.46 16.83
CA THR A 446 -17.33 5.86 16.49
C THR A 446 -17.39 6.07 14.98
N CYS A 447 -16.43 5.52 14.23
CA CYS A 447 -16.44 5.60 12.76
C CYS A 447 -17.67 4.94 12.15
N SER A 448 -18.03 3.73 12.61
CA SER A 448 -19.22 3.04 12.11
C SER A 448 -20.51 3.79 12.46
N ARG A 449 -20.60 4.31 13.69
CA ARG A 449 -21.72 5.16 14.12
C ARG A 449 -21.83 6.40 13.24
N ASN A 450 -20.72 7.11 13.04
CA ASN A 450 -20.68 8.31 12.19
C ASN A 450 -21.08 7.98 10.75
N ALA A 451 -20.58 6.88 10.17
CA ALA A 451 -20.98 6.42 8.84
C ALA A 451 -22.47 6.08 8.74
N THR A 452 -23.03 5.49 9.80
CA THR A 452 -24.48 5.16 9.88
C THR A 452 -25.32 6.43 9.98
N VAL A 453 -24.93 7.37 10.83
CA VAL A 453 -25.58 8.69 10.95
C VAL A 453 -25.49 9.43 9.62
N HIS A 454 -24.34 9.41 8.96
CA HIS A 454 -24.16 10.02 7.66
C HIS A 454 -25.07 9.39 6.60
N SER A 455 -25.24 8.06 6.61
CA SER A 455 -26.16 7.36 5.71
C SER A 455 -27.62 7.71 5.99
N LEU A 456 -28.00 7.84 7.26
CA LEU A 456 -29.34 8.25 7.68
C LEU A 456 -29.63 9.70 7.26
N VAL A 457 -28.70 10.61 7.53
CA VAL A 457 -28.83 12.02 7.16
C VAL A 457 -28.87 12.18 5.65
N ASN A 458 -28.06 11.43 4.91
CA ASN A 458 -28.08 11.44 3.45
C ASN A 458 -29.43 10.95 2.89
N LEU A 459 -29.99 9.88 3.46
CA LEU A 459 -31.33 9.38 3.12
C LEU A 459 -32.41 10.44 3.35
N LEU A 460 -32.40 11.08 4.53
CA LEU A 460 -33.37 12.11 4.90
C LEU A 460 -33.24 13.35 4.00
N LEU A 461 -32.03 13.86 3.79
CA LEU A 461 -31.77 15.02 2.93
C LEU A 461 -32.18 14.75 1.48
N THR A 462 -31.80 13.59 0.92
CA THR A 462 -32.15 13.21 -0.44
C THR A 462 -33.67 13.09 -0.61
N SER A 463 -34.36 12.50 0.38
CA SER A 463 -35.83 12.41 0.39
C SER A 463 -36.49 13.79 0.49
N MET A 464 -35.96 14.71 1.30
CA MET A 464 -36.50 16.08 1.42
C MET A 464 -36.26 16.91 0.15
N LEU A 465 -35.09 16.78 -0.48
CA LEU A 465 -34.73 17.50 -1.70
C LEU A 465 -35.57 17.03 -2.89
N THR A 466 -35.78 15.73 -3.03
CA THR A 466 -36.63 15.16 -4.10
C THR A 466 -38.09 15.62 -4.00
N HIS A 467 -38.58 15.89 -2.80
CA HIS A 467 -39.94 16.38 -2.55
C HIS A 467 -40.04 17.91 -2.33
N GLN A 468 -38.94 18.67 -2.48
CA GLN A 468 -38.87 20.13 -2.33
C GLN A 468 -39.41 20.66 -0.97
N GLN A 469 -39.31 19.88 0.10
CA GLN A 469 -39.79 20.24 1.44
C GLN A 469 -38.62 20.58 2.37
N ILE A 470 -37.85 21.63 2.06
CA ILE A 470 -36.74 22.09 2.91
C ILE A 470 -37.33 22.84 4.12
N THR A 471 -37.46 22.15 5.25
CA THR A 471 -37.85 22.74 6.54
C THR A 471 -36.64 23.23 7.32
N THR A 472 -36.88 23.89 8.47
CA THR A 472 -35.85 24.25 9.48
C THR A 472 -34.97 23.07 9.92
N ASP A 473 -35.44 21.84 9.71
CA ASP A 473 -34.73 20.60 10.05
C ASP A 473 -33.51 20.36 9.15
N GLY A 474 -33.48 20.97 7.95
CA GLY A 474 -32.34 20.88 7.05
C GLY A 474 -31.03 21.39 7.68
N LEU A 475 -31.10 22.40 8.55
CA LEU A 475 -29.92 22.91 9.25
C LEU A 475 -29.37 21.90 10.26
N LEU A 476 -30.25 21.25 11.04
CA LEU A 476 -29.85 20.20 11.99
C LEU A 476 -29.19 19.02 11.25
N LEU A 477 -29.78 18.60 10.12
CA LEU A 477 -29.22 17.54 9.29
C LEU A 477 -27.84 17.91 8.73
N LEU A 478 -27.64 19.14 8.26
CA LEU A 478 -26.32 19.62 7.81
C LEU A 478 -25.31 19.71 8.95
N GLN A 479 -25.72 20.10 10.16
CA GLN A 479 -24.87 20.09 11.35
C GLN A 479 -24.47 18.66 11.75
N LEU A 480 -25.39 17.71 11.69
CA LEU A 480 -25.11 16.29 11.93
C LEU A 480 -24.17 15.72 10.85
N HIS A 481 -24.38 16.06 9.58
CA HIS A 481 -23.51 15.67 8.48
C HIS A 481 -22.08 16.20 8.65
N THR A 482 -21.92 17.45 9.06
CA THR A 482 -20.60 18.07 9.23
C THR A 482 -19.88 17.57 10.48
N SER A 483 -20.60 17.36 11.59
CA SER A 483 -20.03 16.84 12.83
C SER A 483 -19.59 15.37 12.74
N THR A 484 -20.31 14.56 11.96
CA THR A 484 -19.99 13.13 11.75
C THR A 484 -18.95 12.89 10.66
N GLY A 485 -18.68 13.86 9.79
CA GLY A 485 -17.66 13.78 8.75
C GLY A 485 -16.21 13.81 9.25
N LYS A 486 -15.97 14.01 10.55
CA LYS A 486 -14.62 14.01 11.12
C LYS A 486 -14.05 12.58 11.15
N GLU A 487 -12.92 12.36 10.46
CA GLU A 487 -12.19 11.09 10.52
C GLU A 487 -11.71 10.81 11.96
N VAL A 488 -12.24 9.74 12.56
CA VAL A 488 -11.71 9.22 13.81
C VAL A 488 -10.70 8.13 13.48
N ARG A 489 -9.43 8.42 13.71
CA ARG A 489 -8.37 7.44 13.50
C ARG A 489 -8.20 6.59 14.74
N CYS A 490 -8.03 5.31 14.50
CA CYS A 490 -7.68 4.37 15.55
C CYS A 490 -6.21 4.51 15.91
N GLU A 491 -5.88 4.45 17.21
CA GLU A 491 -4.51 4.49 17.75
C GLU A 491 -3.76 3.16 17.61
N HIS A 492 -4.40 2.10 17.09
CA HIS A 492 -3.69 0.87 16.79
C HIS A 492 -2.57 1.15 15.75
N PRO A 493 -1.37 0.57 15.92
CA PRO A 493 -0.24 0.86 15.04
C PRO A 493 -0.61 0.55 13.58
N ARG A 494 -0.56 1.55 12.71
CA ARG A 494 -0.55 1.31 11.25
C ARG A 494 0.87 0.87 10.92
N THR A 495 1.09 -0.44 10.83
CA THR A 495 2.41 -0.95 10.48
C THR A 495 2.68 -0.72 9.00
N HIS A 496 3.83 -0.11 8.74
CA HIS A 496 4.49 -0.19 7.45
C HIS A 496 4.99 -1.63 7.30
N TYR A 497 4.34 -2.39 6.42
CA TYR A 497 4.88 -3.66 5.97
C TYR A 497 5.95 -3.37 4.92
N GLU A 498 7.20 -3.71 5.21
CA GLU A 498 8.23 -3.77 4.17
C GLU A 498 8.01 -5.04 3.37
N ALA A 499 7.51 -4.88 2.14
CA ALA A 499 7.26 -5.98 1.22
C ALA A 499 8.57 -6.73 0.93
N ARG A 500 8.74 -7.87 1.59
CA ARG A 500 9.85 -8.80 1.35
C ARG A 500 9.23 -10.02 0.71
N LYS A 501 9.63 -10.39 -0.51
CA LYS A 501 9.03 -11.49 -1.29
C LYS A 501 8.74 -12.72 -0.41
N VAL A 502 7.48 -13.17 -0.42
CA VAL A 502 7.06 -14.44 0.19
C VAL A 502 7.37 -15.55 -0.80
N THR A 503 8.42 -16.33 -0.53
CA THR A 503 8.58 -17.64 -1.18
C THR A 503 7.87 -18.68 -0.34
N VAL A 504 6.82 -19.30 -0.89
CA VAL A 504 6.19 -20.48 -0.29
C VAL A 504 7.18 -21.63 -0.42
N GLN A 505 7.78 -22.04 0.70
CA GLN A 505 8.73 -23.14 0.70
C GLN A 505 7.99 -24.49 0.63
N VAL A 506 8.45 -25.34 -0.29
CA VAL A 506 8.08 -26.75 -0.38
C VAL A 506 8.93 -27.53 0.62
N GLU A 507 8.35 -28.54 1.27
CA GLU A 507 9.06 -29.46 2.15
C GLU A 507 10.12 -30.25 1.37
N GLU A 508 11.36 -30.23 1.86
CA GLU A 508 12.27 -31.36 1.74
C GLU A 508 12.63 -31.82 3.16
N GLY A 509 12.17 -33.03 3.50
CA GLY A 509 13.03 -34.09 4.06
C GLY A 509 13.71 -33.89 5.41
N GLU A 510 13.24 -34.70 6.36
CA GLU A 510 13.93 -35.26 7.53
C GLU A 510 14.33 -34.33 8.69
N ALA A 511 14.03 -34.82 9.90
CA ALA A 511 14.37 -34.22 11.17
C ALA A 511 15.89 -34.22 11.42
N GLN A 512 16.61 -33.34 10.73
CA GLN A 512 17.92 -32.91 11.18
C GLN A 512 17.75 -32.13 12.49
N ASP A 513 18.63 -32.38 13.46
CA ASP A 513 18.64 -31.66 14.73
C ASP A 513 18.69 -30.16 14.43
N TRP A 514 17.58 -29.46 14.67
CA TRP A 514 17.37 -28.07 14.28
C TRP A 514 18.48 -27.16 14.82
N ARG A 515 19.16 -27.57 15.90
CA ARG A 515 20.33 -26.89 16.45
C ARG A 515 21.51 -26.90 15.48
N VAL A 516 21.77 -28.01 14.81
CA VAL A 516 22.84 -28.16 13.82
C VAL A 516 22.47 -27.42 12.54
N ALA A 517 21.23 -27.54 12.08
CA ALA A 517 20.74 -26.78 10.92
C ALA A 517 20.80 -25.27 11.14
N LEU A 518 20.37 -24.79 12.33
CA LEU A 518 20.45 -23.39 12.71
C LEU A 518 21.90 -22.93 12.87
N HIS A 519 22.76 -23.74 13.49
CA HIS A 519 24.18 -23.43 13.63
C HIS A 519 24.86 -23.30 12.27
N ASN A 520 24.60 -24.22 11.34
CA ASN A 520 25.11 -24.18 9.97
C ASN A 520 24.58 -22.99 9.18
N TYR A 521 23.29 -22.64 9.34
CA TYR A 521 22.71 -21.46 8.70
C TYR A 521 23.32 -20.16 9.25
N VAL A 522 23.41 -20.01 10.57
CA VAL A 522 23.97 -18.82 11.22
C VAL A 522 25.45 -18.67 10.89
N THR A 523 26.22 -19.76 10.88
CA THR A 523 27.64 -19.72 10.48
C THR A 523 27.80 -19.40 9.01
N SER A 524 26.97 -19.95 8.12
CA SER A 524 26.99 -19.62 6.68
C SER A 524 26.64 -18.14 6.42
N GLU A 525 25.60 -17.61 7.07
CA GLU A 525 25.24 -16.19 6.95
C GLU A 525 26.29 -15.26 7.56
N ALA A 526 26.88 -15.65 8.70
CA ALA A 526 27.98 -14.90 9.29
C ALA A 526 29.20 -14.88 8.36
N GLN A 527 29.54 -16.01 7.72
CA GLN A 527 30.61 -16.10 6.73
C GLN A 527 30.34 -15.21 5.52
N LYS A 528 29.14 -15.26 4.93
CA LYS A 528 28.77 -14.39 3.79
C LYS A 528 28.88 -12.91 4.14
N LYS A 529 28.40 -12.51 5.32
CA LYS A 529 28.51 -11.11 5.79
C LYS A 529 29.96 -10.72 6.06
N GLN A 530 30.76 -11.64 6.60
CA GLN A 530 32.19 -11.44 6.81
C GLN A 530 32.93 -11.28 5.47
N GLU A 531 32.63 -12.08 4.45
CA GLU A 531 33.19 -11.95 3.10
C GLU A 531 32.87 -10.59 2.46
N VAL A 532 31.63 -10.11 2.60
CA VAL A 532 31.23 -8.78 2.13
C VAL A 532 32.03 -7.69 2.84
N LEU A 533 32.17 -7.78 4.17
CA LEU A 533 32.98 -6.83 4.93
C LEU A 533 34.46 -6.88 4.53
N THR A 534 35.03 -8.06 4.35
CA THR A 534 36.41 -8.24 3.90
C THR A 534 36.62 -7.65 2.51
N SER A 535 35.67 -7.83 1.59
CA SER A 535 35.70 -7.20 0.26
C SER A 535 35.65 -5.67 0.36
N MET A 536 34.78 -5.12 1.21
CA MET A 536 34.73 -3.68 1.47
C MET A 536 36.03 -3.14 2.07
N PHE A 537 36.65 -3.87 3.00
CA PHE A 537 37.95 -3.50 3.57
C PHE A 537 39.06 -3.56 2.52
N ALA A 538 39.08 -4.60 1.68
CA ALA A 538 40.05 -4.70 0.58
C ALA A 538 39.92 -3.54 -0.41
N GLN A 539 38.69 -3.16 -0.75
CA GLN A 539 38.41 -2.00 -1.60
C GLN A 539 38.87 -0.69 -0.95
N ALA A 540 38.61 -0.51 0.34
CA ALA A 540 39.06 0.67 1.08
C ALA A 540 40.59 0.76 1.17
N CYS A 541 41.28 -0.37 1.40
CA CYS A 541 42.75 -0.43 1.39
C CYS A 541 43.31 -0.08 0.01
N TYR A 542 42.73 -0.65 -1.05
CA TYR A 542 43.12 -0.34 -2.43
C TYR A 542 42.92 1.15 -2.76
N ASP A 543 41.81 1.75 -2.35
CA ASP A 543 41.56 3.18 -2.56
C ASP A 543 42.55 4.06 -1.78
N LEU A 544 42.95 3.66 -0.57
CA LEU A 544 43.96 4.35 0.23
C LEU A 544 45.36 4.22 -0.40
N GLU A 545 45.76 3.04 -0.86
CA GLU A 545 47.02 2.81 -1.58
C GLU A 545 47.08 3.67 -2.84
N LYS A 546 46.00 3.67 -3.63
CA LYS A 546 45.87 4.52 -4.81
C LYS A 546 45.97 6.01 -4.45
N ARG A 547 45.43 6.44 -3.31
CA ARG A 547 45.55 7.84 -2.85
C ARG A 547 46.97 8.18 -2.41
N CYS A 548 47.67 7.24 -1.77
CA CYS A 548 49.08 7.39 -1.44
C CYS A 548 49.92 7.65 -2.70
N GLU A 549 49.71 6.86 -3.76
CA GLU A 549 50.45 7.00 -5.02
C GLU A 549 50.05 8.25 -5.82
N SER A 550 48.75 8.55 -5.92
CA SER A 550 48.25 9.61 -6.81
C SER A 550 48.25 11.01 -6.19
N VAL A 551 48.17 11.12 -4.86
CA VAL A 551 48.01 12.42 -4.18
C VAL A 551 49.14 12.68 -3.17
N GLU A 552 49.49 11.70 -2.34
CA GLU A 552 50.46 11.93 -1.26
C GLU A 552 51.92 11.89 -1.75
N GLU A 553 52.24 11.05 -2.72
CA GLU A 553 53.56 10.99 -3.36
C GLU A 553 53.91 12.31 -4.09
N PRO A 554 53.04 12.87 -4.97
CA PRO A 554 53.33 14.15 -5.62
C PRO A 554 53.40 15.30 -4.61
N LEU A 555 52.57 15.27 -3.56
CA LEU A 555 52.61 16.29 -2.51
C LEU A 555 53.94 16.25 -1.72
N ARG A 556 54.49 15.06 -1.47
CA ARG A 556 55.83 14.92 -0.87
C ARG A 556 56.90 15.47 -1.80
N GLN A 557 56.85 15.14 -3.09
CA GLN A 557 57.80 15.66 -4.08
C GLN A 557 57.76 17.19 -4.18
N GLU A 558 56.57 17.80 -4.18
CA GLU A 558 56.43 19.26 -4.17
C GLU A 558 56.91 19.90 -2.86
N ARG A 559 56.66 19.28 -1.71
CA ARG A 559 57.22 19.75 -0.42
C ARG A 559 58.74 19.69 -0.40
N ASP A 560 59.33 18.69 -1.03
CA ASP A 560 60.79 18.56 -1.14
C ASP A 560 61.37 19.60 -2.11
N ARG A 561 60.70 19.84 -3.25
CA ARG A 561 61.04 20.94 -4.17
C ARG A 561 60.96 22.29 -3.48
N TYR A 562 59.88 22.54 -2.73
CA TYR A 562 59.72 23.79 -1.97
C TYR A 562 60.85 23.97 -0.95
N ARG A 563 61.22 22.92 -0.20
CA ARG A 563 62.36 22.96 0.72
C ARG A 563 63.68 23.26 0.01
N GLN A 564 63.93 22.64 -1.14
CA GLN A 564 65.13 22.93 -1.94
C GLN A 564 65.15 24.39 -2.43
N LEU A 565 64.01 24.89 -2.91
CA LEU A 565 63.87 26.29 -3.32
C LEU A 565 64.08 27.24 -2.15
N GLN A 566 63.56 26.90 -0.97
CA GLN A 566 63.72 27.70 0.24
C GLN A 566 65.18 27.80 0.65
N VAL A 567 65.92 26.68 0.65
CA VAL A 567 67.37 26.69 0.93
C VAL A 567 68.12 27.53 -0.11
N ALA A 568 67.80 27.40 -1.40
CA ALA A 568 68.40 28.23 -2.44
C ALA A 568 68.08 29.72 -2.26
N HIS A 569 66.85 30.04 -1.83
CA HIS A 569 66.44 31.42 -1.54
C HIS A 569 67.20 32.00 -0.34
N GLU A 570 67.35 31.23 0.74
CA GLU A 570 68.13 31.63 1.91
C GLU A 570 69.61 31.83 1.56
N GLN A 571 70.19 30.97 0.73
CA GLN A 571 71.55 31.13 0.20
C GLN A 571 71.69 32.41 -0.63
N LEU A 572 70.76 32.66 -1.56
CA LEU A 572 70.76 33.88 -2.36
C LEU A 572 70.61 35.13 -1.51
N GLN A 573 69.74 35.11 -0.49
CA GLN A 573 69.61 36.22 0.46
C GLN A 573 70.90 36.45 1.25
N SER A 574 71.60 35.39 1.65
CA SER A 574 72.90 35.50 2.31
C SER A 574 73.93 36.16 1.40
N ILE A 575 73.98 35.76 0.12
CA ILE A 575 74.88 36.34 -0.88
C ILE A 575 74.54 37.82 -1.13
N ILE A 576 73.26 38.17 -1.24
CA ILE A 576 72.83 39.56 -1.39
C ILE A 576 73.29 40.40 -0.21
N LYS A 577 73.08 39.94 1.03
CA LYS A 577 73.54 40.65 2.23
C LYS A 577 75.06 40.82 2.25
N GLN A 578 75.80 39.80 1.83
CA GLN A 578 77.26 39.89 1.73
C GLN A 578 77.66 40.95 0.71
N LEU A 579 77.09 40.90 -0.50
CA LEU A 579 77.37 41.89 -1.55
C LEU A 579 76.95 43.31 -1.13
N GLU A 580 75.84 43.48 -0.41
CA GLU A 580 75.44 44.77 0.15
C GLU A 580 76.46 45.29 1.17
N SER A 581 77.00 44.42 2.02
CA SER A 581 78.06 44.78 2.97
C SER A 581 79.36 45.16 2.27
N GLU A 582 79.77 44.41 1.24
CA GLU A 582 80.95 44.73 0.41
C GLU A 582 80.76 46.06 -0.33
N CYS A 583 79.56 46.29 -0.86
CA CYS A 583 79.22 47.55 -1.53
C CYS A 583 79.25 48.73 -0.55
N ALA A 584 78.81 48.54 0.69
CA ALA A 584 78.91 49.54 1.75
C ALA A 584 80.37 49.82 2.14
N THR A 585 81.23 48.79 2.24
CA THR A 585 82.66 48.98 2.49
C THR A 585 83.36 49.72 1.35
N TYR A 586 83.08 49.35 0.09
CA TYR A 586 83.64 50.06 -1.07
C TYR A 586 83.20 51.52 -1.10
N LYS A 587 81.93 51.82 -0.78
CA LYS A 587 81.47 53.21 -0.66
C LYS A 587 82.22 53.98 0.43
N ALA A 588 82.43 53.37 1.60
CA ALA A 588 83.20 54.00 2.67
C ALA A 588 84.66 54.26 2.28
N ASP A 589 85.30 53.31 1.58
CA ASP A 589 86.65 53.45 1.08
C ASP A 589 86.77 54.55 0.01
N ILE A 590 85.82 54.65 -0.91
CA ILE A 590 85.75 55.74 -1.90
C ILE A 590 85.65 57.10 -1.19
N VAL A 591 84.81 57.22 -0.16
CA VAL A 591 84.70 58.46 0.63
C VAL A 591 86.02 58.78 1.32
N ARG A 592 86.65 57.79 1.97
CA ARG A 592 87.95 57.98 2.64
C ARG A 592 89.04 58.43 1.67
N LEU A 593 89.17 57.75 0.53
CA LEU A 593 90.14 58.11 -0.51
C LEU A 593 89.83 59.48 -1.11
N GLY A 594 88.54 59.84 -1.23
CA GLY A 594 88.11 61.18 -1.62
C GLY A 594 88.60 62.25 -0.65
N MET A 595 88.44 62.04 0.66
CA MET A 595 88.93 62.95 1.70
C MET A 595 90.47 63.03 1.71
N GLU A 596 91.16 61.91 1.51
CA GLU A 596 92.63 61.88 1.46
C GLU A 596 93.17 62.62 0.23
N ASN A 597 92.55 62.44 -0.94
CA ASN A 597 92.88 63.21 -2.14
C ASN A 597 92.63 64.71 -1.96
N GLU A 598 91.52 65.10 -1.32
CA GLU A 598 91.23 66.51 -1.04
C GLU A 598 92.28 67.11 -0.08
N LYS A 599 92.68 66.35 0.94
CA LYS A 599 93.78 66.74 1.84
C LYS A 599 95.10 66.88 1.07
N GLN A 600 95.47 65.90 0.25
CA GLN A 600 96.69 65.97 -0.56
C GLN A 600 96.66 67.14 -1.56
N ALA A 601 95.50 67.45 -2.13
CA ALA A 601 95.32 68.60 -3.00
C ALA A 601 95.53 69.92 -2.25
N ASN A 602 95.01 70.02 -1.02
CA ASN A 602 95.26 71.17 -0.14
C ASN A 602 96.73 71.28 0.26
N ASP A 603 97.37 70.19 0.67
CA ASP A 603 98.79 70.17 1.03
C ASP A 603 99.66 70.58 -0.16
N LEU A 604 99.36 70.09 -1.38
CA LEU A 604 100.01 70.54 -2.61
C LEU A 604 99.78 72.01 -2.91
N SER A 605 98.59 72.55 -2.63
CA SER A 605 98.29 73.98 -2.79
C SER A 605 99.12 74.83 -1.82
N ILE A 606 99.25 74.39 -0.57
CA ILE A 606 100.08 75.06 0.45
C ILE A 606 101.55 75.00 0.03
N ALA A 607 102.05 73.84 -0.34
CA ALA A 607 103.44 73.68 -0.78
C ALA A 607 103.76 74.49 -2.04
N LYS A 608 102.80 74.61 -2.98
CA LYS A 608 102.94 75.52 -4.13
C LYS A 608 103.06 76.97 -3.69
N GLN A 609 102.20 77.41 -2.77
CA GLN A 609 102.26 78.76 -2.23
C GLN A 609 103.57 79.03 -1.48
N GLU A 610 104.08 78.07 -0.71
CA GLU A 610 105.39 78.15 -0.06
C GLU A 610 106.53 78.21 -1.07
N CYS A 611 106.52 77.39 -2.12
CA CYS A 611 107.48 77.45 -3.22
C CYS A 611 107.43 78.80 -3.93
N GLU A 612 106.25 79.39 -4.14
CA GLU A 612 106.12 80.73 -4.72
C GLU A 612 106.75 81.79 -3.79
N VAL A 613 106.48 81.74 -2.48
CA VAL A 613 107.09 82.66 -1.49
C VAL A 613 108.61 82.50 -1.46
N LEU A 614 109.12 81.26 -1.45
CA LEU A 614 110.56 80.99 -1.47
C LEU A 614 111.20 81.41 -2.79
N ALA A 615 110.52 81.25 -3.94
CA ALA A 615 111.00 81.75 -5.22
C ALA A 615 111.12 83.28 -5.20
N HIS A 616 110.13 83.98 -4.67
CA HIS A 616 110.19 85.44 -4.52
C HIS A 616 111.32 85.87 -3.58
N ALA A 617 111.53 85.16 -2.47
CA ALA A 617 112.64 85.42 -1.55
C ALA A 617 114.01 85.16 -2.18
N ASN A 618 114.13 84.10 -2.99
CA ASN A 618 115.37 83.76 -3.70
C ASN A 618 115.67 84.77 -4.81
N ASP A 619 114.65 85.24 -5.53
CA ASP A 619 114.81 86.33 -6.50
C ASP A 619 115.19 87.66 -5.82
N ALA A 620 114.61 87.97 -4.66
CA ALA A 620 115.04 89.12 -3.85
C ALA A 620 116.49 88.99 -3.37
N MET A 621 116.90 87.82 -2.91
CA MET A 621 118.29 87.53 -2.51
C MET A 621 119.25 87.61 -3.70
N LYS A 622 118.85 87.13 -4.89
CA LYS A 622 119.65 87.28 -6.11
C LYS A 622 119.79 88.75 -6.51
N GLN A 623 118.72 89.54 -6.40
CA GLN A 623 118.78 90.99 -6.65
C GLN A 623 119.73 91.69 -5.67
N GLU A 624 119.67 91.34 -4.39
CA GLU A 624 120.58 91.88 -3.37
C GLU A 624 122.03 91.46 -3.62
N HIS A 625 122.27 90.20 -3.97
CA HIS A 625 123.61 89.71 -4.26
C HIS A 625 124.18 90.31 -5.55
N GLN A 626 123.33 90.52 -6.56
CA GLN A 626 123.71 91.24 -7.78
C GLN A 626 124.09 92.69 -7.46
N ARG A 627 123.33 93.34 -6.58
CA ARG A 627 123.61 94.69 -6.10
C ARG A 627 124.94 94.77 -5.34
N GLN A 628 125.26 93.78 -4.51
CA GLN A 628 126.57 93.66 -3.85
C GLN A 628 127.72 93.41 -4.84
N LEU A 629 127.50 92.63 -5.89
CA LEU A 629 128.49 92.43 -6.95
C LEU A 629 128.73 93.70 -7.76
N ASP A 630 127.69 94.50 -8.00
CA ASP A 630 127.81 95.79 -8.66
C ASP A 630 128.55 96.79 -7.75
N GLU A 631 128.25 96.83 -6.45
CA GLU A 631 129.00 97.64 -5.45
C GLU A 631 130.48 97.24 -5.36
N LEU A 632 130.79 95.94 -5.33
CA LEU A 632 132.18 95.44 -5.35
C LEU A 632 132.89 95.75 -6.67
N ARG A 633 132.15 95.74 -7.79
CA ARG A 633 132.71 96.12 -9.09
C ARG A 633 133.04 97.61 -9.13
N ASP A 634 132.17 98.45 -8.58
CA ASP A 634 132.42 99.89 -8.41
C ASP A 634 133.63 100.15 -7.48
N GLU A 635 133.80 99.37 -6.40
CA GLU A 635 134.97 99.44 -5.52
C GLU A 635 136.27 98.99 -6.21
N ILE A 636 136.22 97.95 -7.04
CA ILE A 636 137.37 97.49 -7.84
C ILE A 636 137.73 98.54 -8.90
N GLU A 637 136.76 99.12 -9.60
CA GLU A 637 137.01 100.22 -10.56
C GLU A 637 137.59 101.46 -9.84
N ALA A 638 137.14 101.78 -8.63
CA ALA A 638 137.73 102.83 -7.80
C ALA A 638 139.17 102.51 -7.35
N ALA A 639 139.46 101.24 -7.03
CA ALA A 639 140.80 100.77 -6.66
C ALA A 639 141.77 100.74 -7.86
N GLU A 640 141.29 100.37 -9.06
CA GLU A 640 142.06 100.42 -10.31
C GLU A 640 142.37 101.86 -10.73
N LEU A 641 141.44 102.81 -10.54
CA LEU A 641 141.70 104.25 -10.68
C LEU A 641 142.75 104.75 -9.67
N HIS A 642 142.77 104.21 -8.44
CA HIS A 642 143.78 104.53 -7.44
C HIS A 642 145.17 103.94 -7.76
N GLN A 643 145.24 102.73 -8.34
CA GLN A 643 146.50 102.13 -8.82
C GLN A 643 147.03 102.82 -10.09
N ALA A 644 146.17 103.25 -11.01
CA ALA A 644 146.54 104.04 -12.18
C ALA A 644 147.14 105.42 -11.78
N ALA A 645 146.68 106.02 -10.68
CA ALA A 645 147.24 107.26 -10.13
C ALA A 645 148.61 107.05 -9.44
N PHE A 646 148.90 105.86 -8.90
CA PHE A 646 150.15 105.55 -8.22
C PHE A 646 151.29 105.18 -9.20
N ALA A 647 150.95 104.56 -10.35
CA ALA A 647 151.90 104.21 -11.40
C ALA A 647 152.48 105.42 -12.17
N ALA A 648 151.79 106.57 -12.16
CA ALA A 648 152.19 107.77 -12.90
C ALA A 648 153.26 108.65 -12.21
N LYS A 649 153.74 108.31 -11.00
CA LYS A 649 154.64 109.18 -10.21
C LYS A 649 156.07 108.68 -10.04
N HIS A 650 156.45 107.59 -10.71
CA HIS A 650 157.79 106.99 -10.61
C HIS A 650 158.61 106.96 -11.91
N GLN A 651 158.32 107.84 -12.87
CA GLN A 651 159.24 108.19 -13.96
C GLN A 651 159.18 109.70 -14.23
N ASP A 652 159.82 110.48 -13.35
CA ASP A 652 160.97 111.36 -13.66
C ASP A 652 161.46 112.09 -12.40
#